data_AF-A0A1V6RMY5-F1
#
_entry.id   AF-A0A1V6RMY5-F1
#
_cell.length_a   1.000
_cell.length_b   1.000
_cell.length_c   1.000
_cell.angle_alpha   90.00
_cell.angle_beta   90.00
_cell.angle_gamma   90.00
#
_symmetry.space_group_name_H-M   'P 1'
#
loop_
_entity.id
_entity.type
_entity.pdbx_description
1 polymer ?
#
loop_
_entity_poly.entity_id
_entity_poly.type
_entity_poly.pdbx_seq_one_letter_code
_entity_poly.pdbx_strand_id
1 'polypeptide(L)'
;MTTVTTTTPPLNQSSFDLRGPYGDWRDDLHNQGYAVIKNAIDPERALGYQRKALEWLKSFSPALDLDDPSTWIKDNLPVQSKVNTFNGYSVTHEKFMWDARMEPKILEAFSKLWGTDELLVSFDALNVTLPNQKDKPAQKPWPHVDQSPFRRGLHCIQGIINLSHAGPEDGSLMVFPKSNTVTEGFFDTETDPSTWERKDIRLFSVEEIQWFEDRGMKPSKVLAEPGDLILWDSRTVHWGGEPTVNSNTIRTVIYASYAPFEVQDIPAEILLRLTHLETLIEQQKNAITELSARVASSSDHPARSALSIYSSQPKYDWDPSSEHVYDKSSFGLFPPENAYGNEYAFTIPLGHHTPTGSLLALDRVKNLIGDYPQDFFKQIEKKRPFNSIQVAGIPQAFEQIDRPRLHPQVTKPLITEFLHHVHPFFPIVEPQLLHMLFDTFSTYTKVNSIQTSLYLIILALGKVSSNPQRIFDIEADKDLSGMEYFASAYNYLNNPLITSFTADHLFPLALFYGSMYLRYIGRPIQAWQMIRDASGSVQIMISELHDMNTHEERASLYRIAWGCFILECDDLAEFHFPPSGIELLVDRLPFPRIAEDSRNGHLVFLAMCSIRKLLNRVHSALYAKSDQENFHASPPPQHTSDTPSATPQKHWITSLKSISEELDRQLEDWFGSLPNPIRPTLGNTISANNPYDTYILARYYVTKHIICRPSLVFAAHTQGSTVLPEFIFANCKKCVDSCRKFIWAASIIMRQRTYGNWHRMQAMLAAIFTLSTAKTTPALEALVPDFDELVKEAIQCIEPWAGHCEAADTVISMLKTIRQKINSIHGVRLTGEPSTWDIQIEYPADSPQGTVTSVTPHEPSTKDDFESPLTLPALTHPHIHLDKAFIHSAPEYAPFLPTAGTFQEALTSTTKAKQQFSHSDLIGRGEWLLAESVASGVTAMRAFVEVDHTVQLICLEAGVVLKNQWKNSCDIQIVCFAQDPIFSTKHGEQNMAFLETALQKYLQIDVIGTTPYVESSPDAAKQNIEWAIDRALQLNKHVDFHLDYNLDSNKEALVWHVLQTLKQRSWTTHSTEKRVMLGHCTRLTLLTENEWARLATEIHENELPVSFVGLPTSDMYMASPPRTSGDCKPSQDRPRGTLQVLEMIRKYNLDAVIGLVSAWEFTRLEVRRMQSYSMNVSRRERGRLLGSRQPIRVYV
;
A
#
# COMPACT_ATOMS: atom_id res chain seq x y z
N MET A 1 -8.37 32.77 -52.60
CA MET A 1 -8.34 31.44 -53.24
C MET A 1 -6.97 30.85 -52.94
N THR A 2 -6.91 30.03 -51.89
CA THR A 2 -5.68 29.34 -51.48
C THR A 2 -6.12 27.90 -51.27
N THR A 3 -5.62 27.03 -52.14
CA THR A 3 -6.02 25.64 -52.32
C THR A 3 -5.70 24.85 -51.06
N VAL A 4 -6.74 24.34 -50.39
CA VAL A 4 -6.61 23.35 -49.33
C VAL A 4 -6.28 22.02 -50.02
N THR A 5 -5.04 21.57 -49.94
CA THR A 5 -4.69 20.19 -50.26
C THR A 5 -5.19 19.31 -49.13
N THR A 6 -6.39 18.74 -49.31
CA THR A 6 -6.90 17.61 -48.54
C THR A 6 -6.00 16.41 -48.79
N THR A 7 -5.14 16.07 -47.83
CA THR A 7 -4.38 14.81 -47.87
C THR A 7 -5.34 13.65 -47.65
N THR A 8 -5.53 12.81 -48.68
CA THR A 8 -6.32 11.57 -48.61
C THR A 8 -5.73 10.64 -47.53
N PRO A 9 -6.56 9.99 -46.68
CA PRO A 9 -6.08 9.04 -45.68
C PRO A 9 -5.23 7.92 -46.32
N PRO A 10 -4.20 7.39 -45.64
CA PRO A 10 -3.40 6.28 -46.16
C PRO A 10 -4.26 5.01 -46.32
N LEU A 11 -4.06 4.29 -47.42
CA LEU A 11 -4.71 3.00 -47.70
C LEU A 11 -4.07 1.88 -46.85
N ASN A 12 -4.89 1.02 -46.26
CA ASN A 12 -4.44 -0.15 -45.49
C ASN A 12 -4.22 -1.35 -46.43
N GLN A 13 -2.96 -1.76 -46.65
CA GLN A 13 -2.64 -2.92 -47.49
C GLN A 13 -2.59 -4.22 -46.69
N SER A 14 -3.22 -5.27 -47.22
CA SER A 14 -3.14 -6.61 -46.65
C SER A 14 -1.72 -7.17 -46.75
N SER A 15 -1.26 -7.80 -45.67
CA SER A 15 -0.05 -8.62 -45.65
C SER A 15 -0.26 -10.03 -46.20
N PHE A 16 -1.52 -10.44 -46.39
CA PHE A 16 -1.89 -11.75 -46.90
C PHE A 16 -2.07 -11.73 -48.42
N ASP A 17 -1.53 -12.74 -49.08
CA ASP A 17 -1.44 -12.80 -50.52
C ASP A 17 -1.73 -14.22 -51.02
N LEU A 18 -2.98 -14.45 -51.44
CA LEU A 18 -3.42 -15.74 -51.96
C LEU A 18 -2.93 -15.89 -53.41
N ARG A 19 -1.66 -16.29 -53.63
CA ARG A 19 -1.09 -16.52 -54.97
C ARG A 19 -0.89 -18.01 -55.28
N GLY A 20 -1.59 -18.49 -56.29
CA GLY A 20 -1.51 -19.88 -56.78
C GLY A 20 -0.47 -20.11 -57.89
N PRO A 21 -0.48 -21.31 -58.51
CA PRO A 21 -1.51 -22.35 -58.37
C PRO A 21 -1.28 -23.29 -57.16
N TYR A 22 -2.38 -23.65 -56.49
CA TYR A 22 -2.41 -24.58 -55.35
C TYR A 22 -2.85 -26.01 -55.73
N GLY A 23 -3.53 -26.18 -56.87
CA GLY A 23 -4.07 -27.45 -57.33
C GLY A 23 -5.36 -27.88 -56.61
N ASP A 24 -6.06 -26.94 -55.96
CA ASP A 24 -7.30 -27.20 -55.23
C ASP A 24 -8.27 -25.99 -55.27
N TRP A 25 -9.32 -26.01 -54.45
CA TRP A 25 -10.38 -25.00 -54.38
C TRP A 25 -9.88 -23.56 -54.15
N ARG A 26 -8.65 -23.37 -53.62
CA ARG A 26 -8.06 -22.03 -53.46
C ARG A 26 -7.79 -21.35 -54.80
N ASP A 27 -7.56 -22.13 -55.85
CA ASP A 27 -7.42 -21.59 -57.21
C ASP A 27 -8.74 -21.02 -57.73
N ASP A 28 -9.87 -21.66 -57.43
CA ASP A 28 -11.20 -21.13 -57.76
C ASP A 28 -11.51 -19.89 -56.91
N LEU A 29 -11.19 -19.91 -55.62
CA LEU A 29 -11.38 -18.75 -54.73
C LEU A 29 -10.58 -17.53 -55.22
N HIS A 30 -9.33 -17.72 -55.65
CA HIS A 30 -8.51 -16.65 -56.21
C HIS A 30 -9.07 -16.12 -57.54
N ASN A 31 -9.36 -17.03 -58.49
CA ASN A 31 -9.70 -16.66 -59.87
C ASN A 31 -11.16 -16.22 -60.06
N GLN A 32 -12.09 -16.81 -59.31
CA GLN A 32 -13.52 -16.53 -59.41
C GLN A 32 -14.04 -15.68 -58.25
N GLY A 33 -13.26 -15.52 -57.18
CA GLY A 33 -13.68 -14.80 -55.97
C GLY A 33 -14.53 -15.65 -55.01
N TYR A 34 -14.82 -16.91 -55.34
CA TYR A 34 -15.53 -17.85 -54.48
C TYR A 34 -15.17 -19.30 -54.82
N ALA A 35 -15.40 -20.21 -53.88
CA ALA A 35 -15.22 -21.65 -54.06
C ALA A 35 -16.27 -22.45 -53.26
N VAL A 36 -16.56 -23.68 -53.71
CA VAL A 36 -17.44 -24.62 -53.00
C VAL A 36 -16.65 -25.88 -52.68
N ILE A 37 -16.41 -26.11 -51.39
CA ILE A 37 -15.73 -27.29 -50.88
C ILE A 37 -16.78 -28.36 -50.61
N LYS A 38 -16.76 -29.41 -51.42
CA LYS A 38 -17.75 -30.48 -51.38
C LYS A 38 -17.54 -31.41 -50.19
N ASN A 39 -18.64 -31.80 -49.53
CA ASN A 39 -18.65 -32.78 -48.45
C ASN A 39 -17.64 -32.44 -47.31
N ALA A 40 -17.67 -31.17 -46.89
CA ALA A 40 -16.89 -30.68 -45.76
C ALA A 40 -17.46 -31.22 -44.43
N ILE A 41 -18.78 -31.36 -44.35
CA ILE A 41 -19.48 -32.08 -43.30
C ILE A 41 -20.18 -33.27 -43.95
N ASP A 42 -20.16 -34.42 -43.27
CA ASP A 42 -20.94 -35.57 -43.68
C ASP A 42 -22.43 -35.18 -43.83
N PRO A 43 -23.11 -35.51 -44.95
CA PRO A 43 -24.47 -35.04 -45.22
C PRO A 43 -25.48 -35.38 -44.12
N GLU A 44 -25.38 -36.55 -43.48
CA GLU A 44 -26.28 -36.94 -42.39
C GLU A 44 -26.07 -36.07 -41.14
N ARG A 45 -24.82 -35.69 -40.85
CA ARG A 45 -24.50 -34.76 -39.76
C ARG A 45 -24.97 -33.35 -40.08
N ALA A 46 -24.79 -32.89 -41.32
CA ALA A 46 -25.29 -31.59 -41.78
C ALA A 46 -26.81 -31.49 -41.65
N LEU A 47 -27.55 -32.52 -42.09
CA LEU A 47 -29.00 -32.64 -41.88
C LEU A 47 -29.35 -32.74 -40.39
N GLY A 48 -28.48 -33.30 -39.56
CA GLY A 48 -28.60 -33.27 -38.11
C GLY A 48 -28.54 -31.86 -37.51
N TYR A 49 -27.61 -31.02 -37.97
CA TYR A 49 -27.57 -29.61 -37.58
C TYR A 49 -28.76 -28.84 -38.11
N GLN A 50 -29.21 -29.14 -39.33
CA GLN A 50 -30.44 -28.57 -39.90
C GLN A 50 -31.64 -28.85 -39.01
N ARG A 51 -31.86 -30.11 -38.59
CA ARG A 51 -32.95 -30.48 -37.68
C ARG A 51 -32.91 -29.68 -36.38
N LYS A 52 -31.74 -29.54 -35.77
CA LYS A 52 -31.58 -28.75 -34.53
C LYS A 52 -31.88 -27.26 -34.74
N ALA A 53 -31.48 -26.68 -35.87
CA ALA A 53 -31.81 -25.31 -36.22
C ALA A 53 -33.33 -25.11 -36.40
N LEU A 54 -34.02 -26.07 -37.00
CA LEU A 54 -35.47 -26.05 -37.18
C LEU A 54 -36.23 -26.32 -35.86
N GLU A 55 -35.73 -27.21 -35.00
CA GLU A 55 -36.24 -27.43 -33.64
C GLU A 55 -36.12 -26.16 -32.80
N TRP A 56 -34.98 -25.48 -32.88
CA TRP A 56 -34.76 -24.17 -32.25
C TRP A 56 -35.78 -23.13 -32.77
N LEU A 57 -36.03 -23.08 -34.07
CA LEU A 57 -37.04 -22.16 -34.63
C LEU A 57 -38.45 -22.47 -34.10
N LYS A 58 -38.81 -23.76 -34.02
CA LYS A 58 -40.12 -24.21 -33.51
C LYS A 58 -40.30 -23.99 -32.01
N SER A 59 -39.23 -23.84 -31.22
CA SER A 59 -39.36 -23.66 -29.77
C SER A 59 -40.01 -22.33 -29.36
N PHE A 60 -40.06 -21.35 -30.26
CA PHE A 60 -40.64 -20.03 -29.98
C PHE A 60 -42.17 -19.98 -30.09
N SER A 61 -42.78 -20.86 -30.88
CA SER A 61 -44.23 -20.89 -31.03
C SER A 61 -44.73 -22.30 -31.35
N PRO A 62 -45.65 -22.86 -30.54
CA PRO A 62 -46.29 -24.13 -30.86
C PRO A 62 -47.22 -24.04 -32.08
N ALA A 63 -47.55 -22.84 -32.56
CA ALA A 63 -48.38 -22.61 -33.74
C ALA A 63 -47.57 -22.65 -35.05
N LEU A 64 -46.23 -22.68 -34.99
CA LEU A 64 -45.38 -22.82 -36.17
C LEU A 64 -45.31 -24.30 -36.62
N ASP A 65 -45.89 -24.58 -37.78
CA ASP A 65 -45.76 -25.87 -38.44
C ASP A 65 -44.93 -25.75 -39.72
N LEU A 66 -43.78 -26.44 -39.76
CA LEU A 66 -42.87 -26.40 -40.91
C LEU A 66 -43.37 -27.24 -42.08
N ASP A 67 -44.42 -28.05 -41.90
CA ASP A 67 -45.06 -28.80 -42.98
C ASP A 67 -46.29 -28.05 -43.55
N ASP A 68 -46.75 -26.97 -42.90
CA ASP A 68 -47.85 -26.12 -43.36
C ASP A 68 -47.41 -24.65 -43.57
N PRO A 69 -47.14 -24.24 -44.84
CA PRO A 69 -46.77 -22.88 -45.18
C PRO A 69 -47.79 -21.80 -44.79
N SER A 70 -49.04 -22.18 -44.50
CA SER A 70 -50.05 -21.23 -44.02
C SER A 70 -49.74 -20.69 -42.62
N THR A 71 -48.92 -21.42 -41.85
CA THR A 71 -48.49 -21.04 -40.50
C THR A 71 -47.25 -20.15 -40.48
N TRP A 72 -46.56 -19.99 -41.62
CA TRP A 72 -45.34 -19.18 -41.75
C TRP A 72 -45.70 -17.69 -41.82
N ILE A 73 -46.10 -17.17 -40.67
CA ILE A 73 -46.41 -15.75 -40.47
C ILE A 73 -45.53 -15.20 -39.36
N LYS A 74 -45.28 -13.90 -39.41
CA LYS A 74 -44.44 -13.13 -38.48
C LYS A 74 -44.80 -13.36 -37.02
N ASP A 75 -46.08 -13.51 -36.70
CA ASP A 75 -46.54 -13.73 -35.33
C ASP A 75 -46.13 -15.10 -34.77
N ASN A 76 -45.81 -16.08 -35.63
CA ASN A 76 -45.37 -17.42 -35.26
C ASN A 76 -43.84 -17.59 -35.28
N LEU A 77 -43.09 -16.54 -35.63
CA LEU A 77 -41.63 -16.60 -35.81
C LEU A 77 -40.92 -15.63 -34.86
N PRO A 78 -39.71 -15.97 -34.37
CA PRO A 78 -38.86 -15.03 -33.65
C PRO A 78 -38.44 -13.86 -34.55
N VAL A 79 -38.00 -12.75 -33.95
CA VAL A 79 -37.56 -11.56 -34.69
C VAL A 79 -36.42 -11.92 -35.65
N GLN A 80 -36.67 -11.73 -36.94
CA GLN A 80 -35.75 -12.04 -38.02
C GLN A 80 -35.33 -10.76 -38.75
N SER A 81 -34.09 -10.73 -39.25
CA SER A 81 -33.61 -9.62 -40.06
C SER A 81 -34.30 -9.54 -41.43
N LYS A 82 -34.12 -8.40 -42.12
CA LYS A 82 -34.60 -8.19 -43.49
C LYS A 82 -33.95 -9.13 -44.52
N VAL A 83 -32.83 -9.77 -44.16
CA VAL A 83 -32.05 -10.69 -45.03
C VAL A 83 -32.13 -12.15 -44.56
N ASN A 84 -33.20 -12.48 -43.82
CA ASN A 84 -33.53 -13.83 -43.34
C ASN A 84 -32.56 -14.42 -42.29
N THR A 85 -31.73 -13.59 -41.66
CA THR A 85 -30.81 -14.02 -40.59
C THR A 85 -31.39 -13.85 -39.20
N PHE A 86 -30.96 -14.72 -38.30
CA PHE A 86 -31.18 -14.66 -36.86
C PHE A 86 -29.82 -14.46 -36.18
N ASN A 87 -29.67 -13.28 -35.56
CA ASN A 87 -28.46 -12.89 -34.83
C ASN A 87 -28.74 -12.74 -33.33
N GLY A 88 -30.01 -12.61 -32.93
CA GLY A 88 -30.43 -12.49 -31.53
C GLY A 88 -30.75 -13.82 -30.87
N TYR A 89 -31.32 -13.76 -29.65
CA TYR A 89 -31.71 -14.93 -28.86
C TYR A 89 -30.56 -15.91 -28.57
N SER A 90 -29.33 -15.41 -28.55
CA SER A 90 -28.11 -16.20 -28.36
C SER A 90 -27.93 -17.39 -29.33
N VAL A 91 -28.63 -17.41 -30.47
CA VAL A 91 -28.61 -18.57 -31.39
C VAL A 91 -27.20 -18.90 -31.87
N THR A 92 -26.34 -17.89 -32.05
CA THR A 92 -24.96 -18.06 -32.50
C THR A 92 -24.09 -18.82 -31.50
N HIS A 93 -24.50 -18.90 -30.23
CA HIS A 93 -23.87 -19.64 -29.14
C HIS A 93 -24.47 -21.04 -28.91
N GLU A 94 -25.53 -21.41 -29.65
CA GLU A 94 -26.17 -22.71 -29.52
C GLU A 94 -25.20 -23.85 -29.81
N LYS A 95 -25.38 -24.97 -29.10
CA LYS A 95 -24.48 -26.12 -29.20
C LYS A 95 -24.32 -26.62 -30.64
N PHE A 96 -25.41 -26.66 -31.42
CA PHE A 96 -25.34 -27.15 -32.80
C PHE A 96 -24.57 -26.21 -33.72
N MET A 97 -24.62 -24.90 -33.47
CA MET A 97 -23.83 -23.91 -34.21
C MET A 97 -22.35 -24.06 -33.91
N TRP A 98 -22.00 -24.30 -32.64
CA TRP A 98 -20.62 -24.56 -32.24
C TRP A 98 -20.09 -25.89 -32.78
N ASP A 99 -20.88 -26.96 -32.65
CA ASP A 99 -20.53 -28.30 -33.16
C ASP A 99 -20.28 -28.27 -34.68
N ALA A 100 -21.08 -27.53 -35.45
CA ALA A 100 -20.91 -27.38 -36.90
C ALA A 100 -19.64 -26.59 -37.27
N ARG A 101 -19.30 -25.54 -36.51
CA ARG A 101 -18.05 -24.78 -36.68
C ARG A 101 -16.82 -25.65 -36.42
N MET A 102 -16.89 -26.51 -35.40
CA MET A 102 -15.80 -27.39 -34.98
C MET A 102 -15.63 -28.66 -35.85
N GLU A 103 -16.33 -28.76 -36.98
CA GLU A 103 -16.17 -29.89 -37.90
C GLU A 103 -14.76 -29.94 -38.49
N PRO A 104 -14.08 -31.11 -38.47
CA PRO A 104 -12.65 -31.17 -38.82
C PRO A 104 -12.30 -30.61 -40.19
N LYS A 105 -13.10 -30.88 -41.23
CA LYS A 105 -12.79 -30.36 -42.59
C LYS A 105 -13.16 -28.88 -42.77
N ILE A 106 -14.02 -28.32 -41.91
CA ILE A 106 -14.27 -26.88 -41.89
C ILE A 106 -13.01 -26.18 -41.36
N LEU A 107 -12.51 -26.61 -40.20
CA LEU A 107 -11.27 -26.12 -39.64
C LEU A 107 -10.09 -26.33 -40.60
N GLU A 108 -9.97 -27.52 -41.20
CA GLU A 108 -8.92 -27.82 -42.19
C GLU A 108 -8.96 -26.88 -43.40
N ALA A 109 -10.15 -26.50 -43.90
CA ALA A 109 -10.27 -25.57 -45.01
C ALA A 109 -9.69 -24.20 -44.68
N PHE A 110 -10.04 -23.65 -43.51
CA PHE A 110 -9.53 -22.35 -43.07
C PHE A 110 -8.06 -22.43 -42.63
N SER A 111 -7.60 -23.52 -42.02
CA SER A 111 -6.19 -23.72 -41.71
C SER A 111 -5.33 -23.75 -42.98
N LYS A 112 -5.79 -24.46 -44.02
CA LYS A 112 -5.12 -24.50 -45.33
C LYS A 112 -5.14 -23.16 -46.06
N LEU A 113 -6.19 -22.37 -45.87
CA LEU A 113 -6.31 -21.04 -46.45
C LEU A 113 -5.28 -20.09 -45.86
N TRP A 114 -5.19 -20.06 -44.54
CA TRP A 114 -4.38 -19.11 -43.79
C TRP A 114 -2.95 -19.60 -43.52
N GLY A 115 -2.68 -20.90 -43.70
CA GLY A 115 -1.37 -21.49 -43.43
C GLY A 115 -1.06 -21.66 -41.94
N THR A 116 -2.07 -21.63 -41.07
CA THR A 116 -1.93 -21.79 -39.61
C THR A 116 -3.15 -22.51 -39.03
N ASP A 117 -2.94 -23.26 -37.94
CA ASP A 117 -4.00 -23.88 -37.15
C ASP A 117 -4.49 -22.97 -36.00
N GLU A 118 -3.84 -21.83 -35.79
CA GLU A 118 -4.26 -20.82 -34.82
C GLU A 118 -5.31 -19.89 -35.44
N LEU A 119 -6.57 -20.32 -35.38
CA LEU A 119 -7.70 -19.64 -36.00
C LEU A 119 -8.68 -19.04 -34.97
N LEU A 120 -9.18 -17.86 -35.28
CA LEU A 120 -10.33 -17.24 -34.61
C LEU A 120 -11.56 -17.35 -35.51
N VAL A 121 -12.73 -17.64 -34.92
CA VAL A 121 -13.99 -17.82 -35.64
C VAL A 121 -14.99 -16.70 -35.34
N SER A 122 -15.75 -16.29 -36.35
CA SER A 122 -16.86 -15.35 -36.21
C SER A 122 -18.14 -15.99 -35.65
N PHE A 123 -18.90 -15.22 -34.87
CA PHE A 123 -20.24 -15.59 -34.38
C PHE A 123 -21.33 -14.91 -35.22
N ASP A 124 -21.30 -15.11 -36.54
CA ASP A 124 -22.09 -14.31 -37.49
C ASP A 124 -23.61 -14.49 -37.34
N ALA A 125 -24.18 -15.53 -37.95
CA ALA A 125 -25.63 -15.65 -38.06
C ALA A 125 -26.08 -17.08 -38.38
N LEU A 126 -27.25 -17.46 -37.86
CA LEU A 126 -28.07 -18.53 -38.45
C LEU A 126 -28.99 -17.92 -39.51
N ASN A 127 -29.18 -18.58 -40.64
CA ASN A 127 -30.17 -18.15 -41.63
C ASN A 127 -31.13 -19.30 -41.93
N VAL A 128 -32.41 -19.04 -41.70
CA VAL A 128 -33.51 -19.93 -42.09
C VAL A 128 -34.47 -19.13 -42.99
N THR A 129 -34.48 -19.43 -44.30
CA THR A 129 -35.42 -18.80 -45.24
C THR A 129 -36.56 -19.77 -45.52
N LEU A 130 -37.77 -19.34 -45.16
CA LEU A 130 -39.01 -20.04 -45.48
C LEU A 130 -39.48 -19.56 -46.87
N PRO A 131 -39.56 -20.44 -47.90
CA PRO A 131 -39.99 -20.03 -49.23
C PRO A 131 -41.47 -19.61 -49.21
N ASN A 132 -41.89 -18.73 -50.12
CA ASN A 132 -43.31 -18.36 -50.29
C ASN A 132 -44.03 -17.83 -49.03
N GLN A 133 -43.30 -17.19 -48.10
CA GLN A 133 -43.88 -16.59 -46.90
C GLN A 133 -44.88 -15.46 -47.27
N LYS A 134 -46.13 -15.53 -46.77
CA LYS A 134 -47.22 -14.63 -47.22
C LYS A 134 -47.04 -13.18 -46.80
N ASP A 135 -46.49 -12.96 -45.62
CA ASP A 135 -46.40 -11.65 -44.97
C ASP A 135 -44.99 -11.03 -45.03
N LYS A 136 -44.07 -11.68 -45.75
CA LYS A 136 -42.72 -11.19 -46.02
C LYS A 136 -42.43 -11.27 -47.52
N PRO A 137 -42.37 -10.12 -48.23
CA PRO A 137 -42.01 -10.13 -49.65
C PRO A 137 -40.55 -10.55 -49.82
N ALA A 138 -40.25 -11.24 -50.93
CA ALA A 138 -38.87 -11.59 -51.29
C ALA A 138 -37.99 -10.34 -51.38
N GLN A 139 -36.82 -10.39 -50.74
CA GLN A 139 -35.85 -9.31 -50.74
C GLN A 139 -35.29 -9.07 -52.16
N LYS A 140 -35.25 -7.80 -52.58
CA LYS A 140 -34.65 -7.42 -53.87
C LYS A 140 -33.12 -7.59 -53.83
N PRO A 141 -32.46 -7.83 -54.98
CA PRO A 141 -31.00 -7.84 -55.06
C PRO A 141 -30.37 -6.58 -54.47
N TRP A 142 -29.28 -6.76 -53.73
CA TRP A 142 -28.58 -5.70 -53.00
C TRP A 142 -27.07 -5.96 -53.05
N PRO A 143 -26.47 -5.88 -54.25
CA PRO A 143 -25.09 -6.26 -54.47
C PRO A 143 -24.14 -5.38 -53.65
N HIS A 144 -23.24 -6.01 -52.93
CA HIS A 144 -22.25 -5.35 -52.09
C HIS A 144 -20.95 -6.14 -52.00
N VAL A 145 -19.91 -5.50 -51.46
CA VAL A 145 -18.69 -6.14 -50.98
C VAL A 145 -18.53 -5.86 -49.50
N ASP A 146 -17.91 -6.78 -48.77
CA ASP A 146 -17.69 -6.69 -47.32
C ASP A 146 -16.26 -6.24 -47.00
N GLN A 147 -15.72 -5.35 -47.84
CA GLN A 147 -14.42 -4.73 -47.62
C GLN A 147 -14.47 -3.25 -48.01
N SER A 148 -14.06 -2.38 -47.09
CA SER A 148 -14.02 -0.95 -47.31
C SER A 148 -13.07 -0.58 -48.46
N PRO A 149 -13.39 0.47 -49.26
CA PRO A 149 -12.46 1.07 -50.21
C PRO A 149 -11.17 1.63 -49.58
N PHE A 150 -11.00 1.65 -48.26
CA PHE A 150 -9.71 1.98 -47.63
C PHE A 150 -8.79 0.77 -47.43
N ARG A 151 -9.29 -0.45 -47.62
CA ARG A 151 -8.54 -1.71 -47.47
C ARG A 151 -8.19 -2.28 -48.85
N ARG A 152 -6.89 -2.43 -49.13
CA ARG A 152 -6.34 -2.99 -50.38
C ARG A 152 -5.78 -4.38 -50.14
N GLY A 153 -5.91 -5.26 -51.13
CA GLY A 153 -5.57 -6.68 -50.98
C GLY A 153 -6.66 -7.47 -50.25
N LEU A 154 -6.44 -8.77 -50.07
CA LEU A 154 -7.39 -9.68 -49.44
C LEU A 154 -7.31 -9.60 -47.91
N HIS A 155 -8.33 -9.09 -47.22
CA HIS A 155 -8.36 -9.01 -45.76
C HIS A 155 -9.26 -10.04 -45.09
N CYS A 156 -10.30 -10.52 -45.78
CA CYS A 156 -11.29 -11.41 -45.20
C CYS A 156 -11.80 -12.43 -46.22
N ILE A 157 -11.95 -13.68 -45.79
CA ILE A 157 -12.67 -14.72 -46.51
C ILE A 157 -13.88 -15.09 -45.67
N GLN A 158 -15.06 -14.91 -46.24
CA GLN A 158 -16.31 -15.25 -45.60
C GLN A 158 -16.71 -16.68 -45.92
N GLY A 159 -17.50 -17.30 -45.03
CA GLY A 159 -17.93 -18.69 -45.19
C GLY A 159 -19.40 -18.95 -44.85
N ILE A 160 -19.98 -19.89 -45.59
CA ILE A 160 -21.30 -20.46 -45.36
C ILE A 160 -21.15 -21.98 -45.23
N ILE A 161 -21.51 -22.50 -44.07
CA ILE A 161 -21.75 -23.94 -43.88
C ILE A 161 -23.18 -24.21 -44.33
N ASN A 162 -23.32 -24.93 -45.44
CA ASN A 162 -24.62 -25.17 -46.07
C ASN A 162 -25.29 -26.41 -45.46
N LEU A 163 -26.50 -26.26 -44.89
CA LEU A 163 -27.20 -27.36 -44.20
C LEU A 163 -28.44 -27.87 -44.97
N SER A 164 -28.87 -27.17 -46.02
CA SER A 164 -30.02 -27.50 -46.86
C SER A 164 -29.62 -27.63 -48.33
N HIS A 165 -30.40 -28.33 -49.14
CA HIS A 165 -30.22 -28.31 -50.60
C HIS A 165 -30.35 -26.88 -51.14
N ALA A 166 -29.46 -26.50 -52.05
CA ALA A 166 -29.44 -25.18 -52.69
C ALA A 166 -29.34 -25.35 -54.22
N GLY A 167 -30.48 -25.62 -54.85
CA GLY A 167 -30.63 -25.75 -56.30
C GLY A 167 -30.91 -24.42 -57.03
N PRO A 168 -31.12 -24.45 -58.36
CA PRO A 168 -31.35 -23.25 -59.17
C PRO A 168 -32.55 -22.41 -58.72
N GLU A 169 -33.59 -23.04 -58.19
CA GLU A 169 -34.82 -22.39 -57.71
C GLU A 169 -34.75 -22.02 -56.22
N ASP A 170 -33.82 -22.56 -55.45
CA ASP A 170 -33.75 -22.39 -54.00
C ASP A 170 -32.95 -21.15 -53.59
N GLY A 171 -33.06 -20.76 -52.32
CA GLY A 171 -32.27 -19.64 -51.77
C GLY A 171 -30.81 -20.05 -51.56
N SER A 172 -29.87 -19.19 -51.96
CA SER A 172 -28.43 -19.42 -51.80
C SER A 172 -27.63 -18.11 -51.86
N LEU A 173 -26.30 -18.17 -51.78
CA LEU A 173 -25.43 -17.04 -52.06
C LEU A 173 -25.46 -16.71 -53.57
N MET A 174 -25.63 -15.44 -53.90
CA MET A 174 -25.42 -14.90 -55.24
C MET A 174 -24.06 -14.20 -55.27
N VAL A 175 -23.25 -14.47 -56.28
CA VAL A 175 -21.94 -13.85 -56.49
C VAL A 175 -21.81 -13.34 -57.92
N PHE A 176 -20.99 -12.31 -58.15
CA PHE A 176 -20.46 -11.97 -59.46
C PHE A 176 -19.07 -12.59 -59.60
N PRO A 177 -18.92 -13.74 -60.29
CA PRO A 177 -17.63 -14.37 -60.43
C PRO A 177 -16.62 -13.41 -61.09
N LYS A 178 -15.37 -13.44 -60.60
CA LYS A 178 -14.23 -12.60 -61.02
C LYS A 178 -14.29 -11.14 -60.61
N SER A 179 -15.33 -10.67 -59.90
CA SER A 179 -15.38 -9.26 -59.54
C SER A 179 -14.26 -8.86 -58.56
N ASN A 180 -13.83 -9.77 -57.67
CA ASN A 180 -12.72 -9.54 -56.73
C ASN A 180 -11.41 -9.10 -57.41
N THR A 181 -11.18 -9.50 -58.67
CA THR A 181 -9.97 -9.14 -59.42
C THR A 181 -10.00 -7.70 -59.96
N VAL A 182 -11.17 -7.05 -59.94
CA VAL A 182 -11.37 -5.70 -60.51
C VAL A 182 -11.99 -4.70 -59.54
N THR A 183 -12.56 -5.13 -58.41
CA THR A 183 -13.22 -4.26 -57.41
C THR A 183 -12.32 -3.13 -56.92
N GLU A 184 -11.04 -3.39 -56.63
CA GLU A 184 -10.12 -2.34 -56.16
C GLU A 184 -9.85 -1.30 -57.27
N GLY A 185 -9.66 -1.76 -58.51
CA GLY A 185 -9.52 -0.88 -59.67
C GLY A 185 -10.78 -0.06 -59.93
N PHE A 186 -11.97 -0.64 -59.72
CA PHE A 186 -13.24 0.09 -59.78
C PHE A 186 -13.28 1.23 -58.75
N PHE A 187 -12.86 0.99 -57.50
CA PHE A 187 -12.80 2.06 -56.51
C PHE A 187 -11.85 3.18 -56.93
N ASP A 188 -10.70 2.82 -57.51
CA ASP A 188 -9.69 3.80 -57.91
C ASP A 188 -10.10 4.63 -59.14
N THR A 189 -10.91 4.08 -60.07
CA THR A 189 -11.24 4.76 -61.34
C THR A 189 -12.67 5.28 -61.44
N GLU A 190 -13.64 4.66 -60.77
CA GLU A 190 -15.06 4.96 -60.94
C GLU A 190 -15.71 5.60 -59.70
N THR A 191 -14.97 5.75 -58.59
CA THR A 191 -15.50 6.35 -57.35
C THR A 191 -14.68 7.54 -56.87
N ASP A 192 -15.30 8.43 -56.09
CA ASP A 192 -14.62 9.56 -55.45
C ASP A 192 -14.16 9.16 -54.03
N PRO A 193 -12.84 9.17 -53.74
CA PRO A 193 -12.32 8.83 -52.41
C PRO A 193 -12.86 9.68 -51.27
N SER A 194 -13.34 10.91 -51.54
CA SER A 194 -13.96 11.77 -50.52
C SER A 194 -15.31 11.25 -50.03
N THR A 195 -15.93 10.34 -50.79
CA THR A 195 -17.22 9.73 -50.46
C THR A 195 -17.08 8.36 -49.78
N TRP A 196 -15.86 7.87 -49.60
CA TRP A 196 -15.64 6.55 -49.02
C TRP A 196 -15.97 6.51 -47.53
N GLU A 197 -16.68 5.45 -47.11
CA GLU A 197 -16.90 5.12 -45.72
C GLU A 197 -15.90 4.04 -45.25
N ARG A 198 -15.53 4.08 -43.97
CA ARG A 198 -14.67 3.06 -43.35
C ARG A 198 -15.41 1.76 -43.01
N LYS A 199 -16.72 1.69 -43.25
CA LYS A 199 -17.48 0.46 -43.00
C LYS A 199 -17.07 -0.61 -44.00
N ASP A 200 -16.88 -1.83 -43.52
CA ASP A 200 -16.62 -3.01 -44.34
C ASP A 200 -17.92 -3.54 -44.98
N ILE A 201 -18.71 -2.64 -45.57
CA ILE A 201 -19.87 -2.92 -46.43
C ILE A 201 -20.01 -1.79 -47.45
N ARG A 202 -19.83 -2.10 -48.74
CA ARG A 202 -20.00 -1.15 -49.85
C ARG A 202 -21.03 -1.68 -50.83
N LEU A 203 -22.23 -1.08 -50.77
CA LEU A 203 -23.37 -1.35 -51.68
C LEU A 203 -23.12 -0.73 -53.05
N PHE A 204 -23.47 -1.42 -54.14
CA PHE A 204 -23.35 -0.91 -55.51
C PHE A 204 -24.70 -0.42 -56.05
N SER A 205 -24.72 0.71 -56.75
CA SER A 205 -25.89 1.17 -57.48
C SER A 205 -26.15 0.34 -58.74
N VAL A 206 -27.33 0.48 -59.35
CA VAL A 206 -27.67 -0.23 -60.60
C VAL A 206 -26.72 0.20 -61.73
N GLU A 207 -26.35 1.47 -61.78
CA GLU A 207 -25.41 2.04 -62.75
C GLU A 207 -23.99 1.50 -62.54
N GLU A 208 -23.55 1.39 -61.28
CA GLU A 208 -22.25 0.82 -60.95
C GLU A 208 -22.17 -0.68 -61.29
N ILE A 209 -23.27 -1.43 -61.13
CA ILE A 209 -23.33 -2.84 -61.52
C ILE A 209 -23.19 -3.04 -63.03
N GLN A 210 -23.75 -2.13 -63.84
CA GLN A 210 -23.59 -2.16 -65.30
C GLN A 210 -22.11 -2.16 -65.71
N TRP A 211 -21.24 -1.49 -64.96
CA TRP A 211 -19.79 -1.48 -65.22
C TRP A 211 -19.16 -2.88 -65.15
N PHE A 212 -19.64 -3.74 -64.24
CA PHE A 212 -19.21 -5.14 -64.14
C PHE A 212 -19.83 -5.98 -65.27
N GLU A 213 -21.10 -5.76 -65.61
CA GLU A 213 -21.78 -6.48 -66.69
C GLU A 213 -21.18 -6.19 -68.07
N ASP A 214 -20.79 -4.94 -68.35
CA ASP A 214 -20.13 -4.53 -69.58
C ASP A 214 -18.77 -5.21 -69.78
N ARG A 215 -18.18 -5.73 -68.70
CA ARG A 215 -16.94 -6.52 -68.68
C ARG A 215 -17.20 -8.04 -68.73
N GLY A 216 -18.44 -8.43 -69.03
CA GLY A 216 -18.84 -9.82 -69.21
C GLY A 216 -19.05 -10.61 -67.92
N MET A 217 -19.03 -9.95 -66.75
CA MET A 217 -19.38 -10.58 -65.48
C MET A 217 -20.90 -10.65 -65.34
N LYS A 218 -21.43 -11.77 -64.86
CA LYS A 218 -22.87 -11.96 -64.64
C LYS A 218 -23.10 -12.58 -63.28
N PRO A 219 -24.22 -12.26 -62.61
CA PRO A 219 -24.53 -12.89 -61.35
C PRO A 219 -24.76 -14.39 -61.52
N SER A 220 -24.20 -15.17 -60.59
CA SER A 220 -24.31 -16.62 -60.54
C SER A 220 -24.80 -17.03 -59.16
N LYS A 221 -25.80 -17.92 -59.13
CA LYS A 221 -26.25 -18.57 -57.89
C LYS A 221 -25.28 -19.70 -57.54
N VAL A 222 -24.79 -19.73 -56.31
CA VAL A 222 -23.89 -20.78 -55.85
C VAL A 222 -24.72 -22.02 -55.49
N LEU A 223 -24.51 -23.13 -56.20
CA LEU A 223 -25.22 -24.40 -55.95
C LEU A 223 -24.45 -25.25 -54.94
N ALA A 224 -25.15 -25.74 -53.91
CA ALA A 224 -24.55 -26.48 -52.81
C ALA A 224 -25.49 -27.55 -52.25
N GLU A 225 -24.91 -28.64 -51.75
CA GLU A 225 -25.62 -29.71 -51.05
C GLU A 225 -25.44 -29.59 -49.52
N PRO A 226 -26.30 -30.22 -48.70
CA PRO A 226 -26.08 -30.31 -47.27
C PRO A 226 -24.69 -30.87 -46.94
N GLY A 227 -23.91 -30.10 -46.18
CA GLY A 227 -22.54 -30.43 -45.79
C GLY A 227 -21.45 -29.82 -46.66
N ASP A 228 -21.79 -29.10 -47.72
CA ASP A 228 -20.83 -28.29 -48.47
C ASP A 228 -20.46 -27.00 -47.69
N LEU A 229 -19.21 -26.54 -47.87
CA LEU A 229 -18.73 -25.25 -47.37
C LEU A 229 -18.52 -24.30 -48.56
N ILE A 230 -19.22 -23.17 -48.55
CA ILE A 230 -19.04 -22.11 -49.55
C ILE A 230 -18.13 -21.05 -48.94
N LEU A 231 -17.07 -20.66 -49.65
CA LEU A 231 -16.15 -19.59 -49.27
C LEU A 231 -16.12 -18.51 -50.34
N TRP A 232 -16.01 -17.23 -49.94
CA TRP A 232 -15.82 -16.14 -50.90
C TRP A 232 -14.93 -15.03 -50.35
N ASP A 233 -14.26 -14.37 -51.28
CA ASP A 233 -13.46 -13.17 -51.06
C ASP A 233 -14.37 -12.00 -50.71
N SER A 234 -14.06 -11.27 -49.63
CA SER A 234 -14.87 -10.12 -49.21
C SER A 234 -14.95 -9.01 -50.26
N ARG A 235 -14.05 -9.00 -51.25
CA ARG A 235 -14.05 -8.11 -52.42
C ARG A 235 -14.92 -8.61 -53.57
N THR A 236 -15.47 -9.81 -53.49
CA THR A 236 -16.42 -10.36 -54.46
C THR A 236 -17.78 -9.72 -54.26
N VAL A 237 -18.36 -9.17 -55.32
CA VAL A 237 -19.69 -8.56 -55.30
C VAL A 237 -20.71 -9.67 -55.12
N HIS A 238 -21.48 -9.60 -54.03
CA HIS A 238 -22.38 -10.68 -53.62
C HIS A 238 -23.62 -10.17 -52.90
N TRP A 239 -24.59 -11.06 -52.70
CA TRP A 239 -25.76 -10.85 -51.82
C TRP A 239 -26.45 -12.18 -51.50
N GLY A 240 -27.35 -12.18 -50.52
CA GLY A 240 -28.23 -13.32 -50.24
C GLY A 240 -29.34 -13.45 -51.29
N GLY A 241 -29.35 -14.53 -52.08
CA GLY A 241 -30.37 -14.83 -53.07
C GLY A 241 -31.61 -15.50 -52.46
N GLU A 242 -32.78 -14.95 -52.79
CA GLU A 242 -34.08 -15.51 -52.38
C GLU A 242 -34.48 -16.73 -53.23
N PRO A 243 -35.25 -17.67 -52.65
CA PRO A 243 -35.90 -18.73 -53.42
C PRO A 243 -36.92 -18.16 -54.40
N THR A 244 -37.13 -18.85 -55.53
CA THR A 244 -38.22 -18.55 -56.45
C THR A 244 -39.55 -19.06 -55.90
N VAL A 245 -40.65 -18.65 -56.52
CA VAL A 245 -42.00 -19.13 -56.15
C VAL A 245 -42.17 -20.65 -56.29
N ASN A 246 -41.28 -21.31 -57.04
CA ASN A 246 -41.34 -22.76 -57.28
C ASN A 246 -40.58 -23.58 -56.22
N SER A 247 -39.79 -22.94 -55.35
CA SER A 247 -39.04 -23.65 -54.31
C SER A 247 -39.95 -24.02 -53.14
N ASN A 248 -39.76 -25.25 -52.65
CA ASN A 248 -40.34 -25.72 -51.39
C ASN A 248 -39.23 -25.99 -50.34
N THR A 249 -38.00 -25.58 -50.61
CA THR A 249 -36.86 -25.87 -49.75
C THR A 249 -36.71 -24.79 -48.69
N ILE A 250 -36.78 -25.19 -47.41
CA ILE A 250 -36.41 -24.31 -46.31
C ILE A 250 -34.89 -24.19 -46.30
N ARG A 251 -34.37 -23.05 -46.75
CA ARG A 251 -32.94 -22.78 -46.74
C ARG A 251 -32.47 -22.73 -45.30
N THR A 252 -31.42 -23.46 -44.96
CA THR A 252 -30.81 -23.43 -43.64
C THR A 252 -29.29 -23.38 -43.78
N VAL A 253 -28.67 -22.31 -43.31
CA VAL A 253 -27.22 -22.15 -43.38
C VAL A 253 -26.65 -21.48 -42.14
N ILE A 254 -25.37 -21.74 -41.86
CA ILE A 254 -24.61 -21.10 -40.80
C ILE A 254 -23.53 -20.25 -41.44
N TYR A 255 -23.49 -18.96 -41.11
CA TYR A 255 -22.38 -18.10 -41.48
C TYR A 255 -21.21 -18.33 -40.51
N ALA A 256 -20.04 -18.63 -41.05
CA ALA A 256 -18.84 -18.92 -40.29
C ALA A 256 -17.60 -18.51 -41.09
N SER A 257 -16.89 -17.50 -40.58
CA SER A 257 -15.66 -16.99 -41.16
C SER A 257 -14.53 -17.15 -40.14
N TYR A 258 -13.34 -17.50 -40.60
CA TYR A 258 -12.18 -17.65 -39.72
C TYR A 258 -11.04 -16.76 -40.19
N ALA A 259 -10.26 -16.26 -39.23
CA ALA A 259 -9.06 -15.46 -39.47
C ALA A 259 -7.88 -16.02 -38.67
N PRO A 260 -6.62 -15.78 -39.11
CA PRO A 260 -5.44 -16.14 -38.33
C PRO A 260 -5.39 -15.35 -37.03
N PHE A 261 -5.02 -15.99 -35.93
CA PHE A 261 -4.82 -15.32 -34.64
C PHE A 261 -3.81 -14.16 -34.73
N GLU A 262 -2.73 -14.33 -35.51
CA GLU A 262 -1.66 -13.33 -35.66
C GLU A 262 -2.00 -12.13 -36.58
N VAL A 263 -3.07 -12.18 -37.39
CA VAL A 263 -3.32 -11.22 -38.49
C VAL A 263 -4.41 -10.18 -38.17
N GLN A 264 -4.97 -10.16 -36.95
CA GLN A 264 -5.93 -9.09 -36.62
C GLN A 264 -5.25 -7.76 -36.26
N ASP A 265 -5.82 -6.69 -36.82
CA ASP A 265 -5.69 -5.33 -36.31
C ASP A 265 -5.79 -5.34 -34.78
N ILE A 266 -4.74 -4.80 -34.18
CA ILE A 266 -4.44 -4.74 -32.75
C ILE A 266 -5.62 -4.27 -31.85
N PRO A 267 -6.60 -3.44 -32.30
CA PRO A 267 -7.76 -3.11 -31.49
C PRO A 267 -8.64 -4.31 -31.07
N ALA A 268 -8.76 -5.36 -31.90
CA ALA A 268 -9.58 -6.53 -31.58
C ALA A 268 -8.90 -7.47 -30.56
N GLU A 269 -7.58 -7.67 -30.67
CA GLU A 269 -6.81 -8.41 -29.66
C GLU A 269 -6.81 -7.67 -28.31
N ILE A 270 -6.67 -6.34 -28.34
CA ILE A 270 -6.79 -5.50 -27.14
C ILE A 270 -8.18 -5.63 -26.55
N LEU A 271 -9.25 -5.53 -27.34
CA LEU A 271 -10.62 -5.63 -26.85
C LEU A 271 -10.94 -7.03 -26.30
N LEU A 272 -10.53 -8.10 -26.99
CA LEU A 272 -10.73 -9.48 -26.56
C LEU A 272 -9.98 -9.78 -25.25
N ARG A 273 -8.74 -9.30 -25.11
CA ARG A 273 -7.96 -9.44 -23.88
C ARG A 273 -8.42 -8.50 -22.76
N LEU A 274 -8.97 -7.33 -23.09
CA LEU A 274 -9.63 -6.45 -22.12
C LEU A 274 -10.90 -7.08 -21.58
N THR A 275 -11.74 -7.66 -22.44
CA THR A 275 -12.93 -8.43 -22.03
C THR A 275 -12.52 -9.67 -21.25
N HIS A 276 -11.41 -10.33 -21.60
CA HIS A 276 -10.86 -11.44 -20.81
C HIS A 276 -10.38 -10.97 -19.43
N LEU A 277 -9.64 -9.84 -19.35
CA LEU A 277 -9.23 -9.22 -18.09
C LEU A 277 -10.44 -8.80 -17.25
N GLU A 278 -11.47 -8.20 -17.84
CA GLU A 278 -12.73 -7.84 -17.17
C GLU A 278 -13.44 -9.08 -16.62
N THR A 279 -13.55 -10.14 -17.44
CA THR A 279 -14.18 -11.42 -17.06
C THR A 279 -13.39 -12.10 -15.95
N LEU A 280 -12.05 -12.14 -16.07
CA LEU A 280 -11.15 -12.66 -15.05
C LEU A 280 -11.36 -11.86 -13.75
N ILE A 281 -11.34 -10.53 -13.81
CA ILE A 281 -11.52 -9.64 -12.66
C ILE A 281 -12.87 -9.85 -11.97
N GLU A 282 -13.95 -10.16 -12.70
CA GLU A 282 -15.27 -10.46 -12.14
C GLU A 282 -15.35 -11.88 -11.55
N GLN A 283 -14.78 -12.88 -12.23
CA GLN A 283 -14.64 -14.24 -11.70
C GLN A 283 -13.82 -14.24 -10.40
N GLN A 284 -12.75 -13.46 -10.37
CA GLN A 284 -11.86 -13.26 -9.24
C GLN A 284 -12.55 -12.60 -8.04
N LYS A 285 -13.42 -11.61 -8.30
CA LYS A 285 -14.25 -10.96 -7.28
C LYS A 285 -15.19 -11.98 -6.63
N ASN A 286 -15.91 -12.74 -7.45
CA ASN A 286 -16.85 -13.75 -6.98
C ASN A 286 -16.14 -14.85 -6.18
N ALA A 287 -14.98 -15.32 -6.62
CA ALA A 287 -14.19 -16.33 -5.92
C ALA A 287 -13.75 -15.89 -4.52
N ILE A 288 -13.23 -14.66 -4.37
CA ILE A 288 -12.81 -14.14 -3.05
C ILE A 288 -14.02 -13.92 -2.15
N THR A 289 -15.11 -13.33 -2.66
CA THR A 289 -16.34 -13.14 -1.87
C THR A 289 -16.92 -14.48 -1.40
N GLU A 290 -16.92 -15.50 -2.26
CA GLU A 290 -17.37 -16.84 -1.89
C GLU A 290 -16.45 -17.52 -0.86
N LEU A 291 -15.13 -17.39 -1.00
CA LEU A 291 -14.16 -17.91 -0.04
C LEU A 291 -14.31 -17.25 1.34
N SER A 292 -14.44 -15.92 1.38
CA SER A 292 -14.69 -15.17 2.62
C SER A 292 -16.02 -15.60 3.28
N ALA A 293 -17.07 -15.85 2.50
CA ALA A 293 -18.35 -16.35 3.01
C ALA A 293 -18.26 -17.79 3.55
N ARG A 294 -17.52 -18.69 2.87
CA ARG A 294 -17.30 -20.07 3.32
C ARG A 294 -16.50 -20.12 4.62
N VAL A 295 -15.45 -19.30 4.74
CA VAL A 295 -14.66 -19.16 5.97
C VAL A 295 -15.52 -18.67 7.13
N ALA A 296 -16.36 -17.64 6.91
CA ALA A 296 -17.29 -17.12 7.92
C ALA A 296 -18.36 -18.14 8.35
N SER A 297 -18.76 -19.06 7.47
CA SER A 297 -19.75 -20.11 7.78
C SER A 297 -19.20 -21.27 8.61
N SER A 298 -17.88 -21.34 8.82
CA SER A 298 -17.20 -22.43 9.54
C SER A 298 -16.95 -22.14 11.03
N SER A 299 -17.33 -20.96 11.53
CA SER A 299 -17.25 -20.59 12.95
C SER A 299 -18.58 -20.86 13.66
N ASP A 300 -18.57 -21.83 14.58
CA ASP A 300 -19.70 -22.14 15.47
C ASP A 300 -19.88 -21.03 16.53
N HIS A 301 -20.48 -19.90 16.15
CA HIS A 301 -21.10 -18.97 17.11
C HIS A 301 -22.45 -18.45 16.57
N PRO A 302 -23.55 -18.57 17.34
CA PRO A 302 -24.86 -18.17 16.89
C PRO A 302 -25.06 -16.67 17.10
N ALA A 303 -24.80 -15.86 16.07
CA ALA A 303 -25.26 -14.47 16.06
C ALA A 303 -25.68 -14.00 14.65
N ARG A 304 -26.96 -13.64 14.58
CA ARG A 304 -27.66 -12.86 13.55
C ARG A 304 -27.99 -13.56 12.21
N SER A 305 -29.11 -14.28 12.29
CA SER A 305 -30.17 -14.30 11.28
C SER A 305 -30.40 -12.93 10.63
N ALA A 306 -29.77 -12.69 9.48
CA ALA A 306 -30.19 -11.69 8.49
C ALA A 306 -29.92 -12.17 7.04
N LEU A 307 -29.74 -13.47 6.83
CA LEU A 307 -29.60 -14.08 5.51
C LEU A 307 -30.96 -14.60 5.02
N SER A 308 -31.91 -13.70 4.75
CA SER A 308 -33.13 -14.03 3.99
C SER A 308 -33.48 -13.05 2.88
N ILE A 309 -32.53 -12.23 2.41
CA ILE A 309 -32.75 -11.30 1.28
C ILE A 309 -31.91 -11.65 0.03
N TYR A 310 -31.08 -12.70 0.08
CA TYR A 310 -30.35 -13.18 -1.09
C TYR A 310 -31.14 -14.11 -2.03
N SER A 311 -32.48 -14.15 -1.95
CA SER A 311 -33.29 -14.95 -2.89
C SER A 311 -33.98 -14.13 -4.00
N SER A 312 -33.59 -12.88 -4.23
CA SER A 312 -34.07 -12.13 -5.39
C SER A 312 -33.06 -11.06 -5.83
N GLN A 313 -32.05 -11.47 -6.60
CA GLN A 313 -31.41 -10.59 -7.56
C GLN A 313 -31.85 -10.99 -8.97
N PRO A 314 -32.02 -10.03 -9.91
CA PRO A 314 -32.29 -10.35 -11.30
C PRO A 314 -31.07 -11.09 -11.85
N LYS A 315 -31.30 -12.22 -12.53
CA LYS A 315 -30.28 -12.83 -13.40
C LYS A 315 -29.94 -11.80 -14.47
N TYR A 316 -28.72 -11.27 -14.45
CA TYR A 316 -28.17 -10.57 -15.61
C TYR A 316 -27.72 -11.64 -16.60
N ASP A 317 -28.61 -11.99 -17.52
CA ASP A 317 -28.26 -12.67 -18.76
C ASP A 317 -27.56 -11.64 -19.66
N TRP A 318 -26.28 -11.88 -19.97
CA TRP A 318 -25.49 -11.07 -20.89
C TRP A 318 -25.90 -11.38 -22.33
N ASP A 319 -26.66 -10.48 -22.97
CA ASP A 319 -27.02 -10.53 -24.40
C ASP A 319 -26.08 -9.60 -25.20
N PRO A 320 -25.27 -10.13 -26.13
CA PRO A 320 -24.39 -9.34 -26.97
C PRO A 320 -25.05 -8.98 -28.31
N SER A 321 -26.23 -8.35 -28.35
CA SER A 321 -26.69 -7.70 -29.58
C SER A 321 -27.74 -6.58 -29.42
N SER A 322 -27.43 -5.44 -30.04
CA SER A 322 -28.29 -4.31 -30.47
C SER A 322 -28.70 -3.21 -29.47
N GLU A 323 -28.27 -1.99 -29.84
CA GLU A 323 -28.96 -0.70 -29.69
C GLU A 323 -29.91 -0.53 -28.49
N HIS A 324 -29.36 -0.37 -27.28
CA HIS A 324 -30.13 0.25 -26.21
C HIS A 324 -30.06 1.78 -26.30
N VAL A 325 -31.17 2.34 -26.75
CA VAL A 325 -31.70 3.61 -26.23
C VAL A 325 -31.49 3.60 -24.72
N TYR A 326 -30.67 4.52 -24.22
CA TYR A 326 -30.38 4.73 -22.80
C TYR A 326 -31.68 4.74 -21.99
N ASP A 327 -31.97 3.67 -21.25
CA ASP A 327 -33.02 3.70 -20.24
C ASP A 327 -32.50 4.55 -19.05
N LYS A 328 -33.08 5.75 -18.95
CA LYS A 328 -32.70 6.83 -18.04
C LYS A 328 -33.00 6.56 -16.56
N SER A 329 -33.41 5.34 -16.19
CA SER A 329 -33.90 5.02 -14.84
C SER A 329 -32.87 4.43 -13.87
N SER A 330 -31.62 4.18 -14.29
CA SER A 330 -30.64 3.44 -13.48
C SER A 330 -29.59 4.27 -12.72
N PHE A 331 -29.58 5.61 -12.85
CA PHE A 331 -28.63 6.51 -12.16
C PHE A 331 -29.08 6.89 -10.73
N GLY A 332 -29.46 5.90 -9.91
CA GLY A 332 -29.69 6.11 -8.49
C GLY A 332 -28.36 6.23 -7.73
N LEU A 333 -27.94 7.45 -7.42
CA LEU A 333 -26.67 7.76 -6.73
C LEU A 333 -26.64 7.43 -5.22
N PHE A 334 -27.73 6.92 -4.63
CA PHE A 334 -27.77 6.55 -3.20
C PHE A 334 -28.65 5.30 -2.96
N PRO A 335 -28.21 4.32 -2.15
CA PRO A 335 -29.08 3.26 -1.66
C PRO A 335 -30.03 3.79 -0.58
N PRO A 336 -31.23 3.19 -0.38
CA PRO A 336 -32.09 3.51 0.75
C PRO A 336 -31.39 3.24 2.10
N GLU A 337 -31.73 4.04 3.11
CA GLU A 337 -31.04 4.27 4.41
C GLU A 337 -30.65 3.05 5.29
N ASN A 338 -30.82 1.81 4.84
CA ASN A 338 -30.52 0.59 5.61
C ASN A 338 -29.34 -0.26 5.08
N ALA A 339 -28.47 0.26 4.20
CA ALA A 339 -27.41 -0.50 3.52
C ALA A 339 -25.96 -0.27 4.00
N TYR A 340 -25.73 0.33 5.18
CA TYR A 340 -24.38 0.63 5.70
C TYR A 340 -23.62 -0.57 6.32
N GLY A 341 -23.94 -1.80 5.91
CA GLY A 341 -23.51 -3.02 6.62
C GLY A 341 -22.40 -3.87 6.00
N ASN A 342 -22.05 -3.71 4.72
CA ASN A 342 -21.04 -4.55 4.06
C ASN A 342 -19.97 -3.69 3.37
N GLU A 343 -18.71 -3.80 3.82
CA GLU A 343 -17.56 -3.17 3.16
C GLU A 343 -17.41 -3.70 1.72
N TYR A 344 -17.24 -2.79 0.77
CA TYR A 344 -17.04 -3.13 -0.64
C TYR A 344 -15.63 -3.72 -0.80
N ALA A 345 -15.51 -4.98 -1.27
CA ALA A 345 -14.23 -5.69 -1.49
C ALA A 345 -13.25 -5.00 -2.48
N PHE A 346 -13.65 -3.87 -3.06
CA PHE A 346 -12.89 -3.08 -4.03
C PHE A 346 -12.26 -1.80 -3.43
N THR A 347 -12.67 -1.40 -2.23
CA THR A 347 -12.17 -0.19 -1.55
C THR A 347 -11.01 -0.51 -0.62
N ILE A 348 -9.97 0.33 -0.62
CA ILE A 348 -8.87 0.20 0.35
C ILE A 348 -9.38 0.52 1.77
N PRO A 349 -9.35 -0.42 2.73
CA PRO A 349 -9.91 -0.17 4.07
C PRO A 349 -9.12 0.89 4.82
N LEU A 350 -9.82 1.84 5.46
CA LEU A 350 -9.16 2.83 6.29
C LEU A 350 -8.50 2.16 7.51
N GLY A 351 -7.20 2.42 7.71
CA GLY A 351 -6.42 1.80 8.78
C GLY A 351 -5.89 0.40 8.45
N HIS A 352 -5.87 0.00 7.17
CA HIS A 352 -5.23 -1.25 6.75
C HIS A 352 -3.73 -1.30 7.11
N HIS A 353 -3.18 -2.51 7.30
CA HIS A 353 -1.80 -2.72 7.77
C HIS A 353 -0.75 -2.93 6.65
N THR A 354 -1.06 -2.55 5.42
CA THR A 354 -0.11 -2.65 4.29
C THR A 354 0.99 -1.58 4.22
N PRO A 355 0.77 -0.31 4.63
CA PRO A 355 1.73 0.78 4.41
C PRO A 355 3.10 0.50 5.03
N THR A 356 4.11 1.23 4.55
CA THR A 356 5.46 1.20 5.14
C THR A 356 5.41 1.54 6.64
N GLY A 357 4.55 2.48 7.02
CA GLY A 357 4.31 2.88 8.40
C GLY A 357 3.86 1.75 9.33
N SER A 358 3.09 0.77 8.83
CA SER A 358 2.67 -0.38 9.62
C SER A 358 3.83 -1.32 9.96
N LEU A 359 4.88 -1.36 9.13
CA LEU A 359 6.08 -2.16 9.40
C LEU A 359 6.96 -1.54 10.50
N LEU A 360 6.88 -0.22 10.73
CA LEU A 360 7.54 0.44 11.86
C LEU A 360 7.01 -0.07 13.21
N ALA A 361 5.80 -0.64 13.24
CA ALA A 361 5.23 -1.21 14.45
C ALA A 361 5.79 -2.59 14.81
N LEU A 362 6.51 -3.26 13.90
CA LEU A 362 7.07 -4.60 14.15
C LEU A 362 8.26 -4.52 15.09
N ASP A 363 8.25 -5.27 16.19
CA ASP A 363 9.33 -5.27 17.20
C ASP A 363 10.73 -5.49 16.59
N ARG A 364 10.83 -6.39 15.60
CA ARG A 364 12.09 -6.67 14.91
C ARG A 364 12.60 -5.47 14.10
N VAL A 365 11.70 -4.66 13.53
CA VAL A 365 12.07 -3.43 12.83
C VAL A 365 12.43 -2.34 13.84
N LYS A 366 11.64 -2.19 14.91
CA LYS A 366 11.95 -1.27 16.01
C LYS A 366 13.32 -1.51 16.64
N ASN A 367 13.69 -2.77 16.84
CA ASN A 367 15.00 -3.16 17.37
C ASN A 367 16.17 -2.80 16.44
N LEU A 368 15.92 -2.59 15.15
CA LEU A 368 16.96 -2.26 14.16
C LEU A 368 17.14 -0.75 14.00
N ILE A 369 16.04 0.00 13.94
CA ILE A 369 16.09 1.44 13.60
C ILE A 369 15.63 2.37 14.72
N GLY A 370 15.06 1.84 15.80
CA GLY A 370 14.38 2.61 16.84
C GLY A 370 12.86 2.66 16.66
N ASP A 371 12.16 3.22 17.64
CA ASP A 371 10.70 3.33 17.62
C ASP A 371 10.26 4.60 16.87
N TYR A 372 9.46 4.43 15.83
CA TYR A 372 8.89 5.51 15.03
C TYR A 372 7.36 5.37 14.99
N PRO A 373 6.60 6.48 15.04
CA PRO A 373 5.15 6.40 14.93
C PRO A 373 4.72 5.87 13.55
N GLN A 374 3.62 5.11 13.48
CA GLN A 374 3.18 4.51 12.21
C GLN A 374 2.84 5.56 11.12
N ASP A 375 2.44 6.78 11.51
CA ASP A 375 2.17 7.87 10.57
C ASP A 375 3.38 8.79 10.36
N PHE A 376 4.59 8.35 10.70
CA PHE A 376 5.81 9.17 10.68
C PHE A 376 6.06 9.90 9.35
N PHE A 377 6.02 9.19 8.21
CA PHE A 377 6.21 9.83 6.89
C PHE A 377 5.10 10.82 6.54
N LYS A 378 3.86 10.58 6.99
CA LYS A 378 2.76 11.54 6.90
C LYS A 378 3.05 12.80 7.71
N GLN A 379 3.65 12.67 8.90
CA GLN A 379 4.03 13.81 9.73
C GLN A 379 5.17 14.63 9.11
N ILE A 380 6.17 13.97 8.49
CA ILE A 380 7.25 14.66 7.76
C ILE A 380 6.65 15.51 6.64
N GLU A 381 5.87 14.89 5.75
CA GLU A 381 5.34 15.59 4.58
C GLU A 381 4.33 16.69 4.97
N LYS A 382 3.57 16.53 6.06
CA LYS A 382 2.68 17.58 6.59
C LYS A 382 3.44 18.83 7.07
N LYS A 383 4.66 18.68 7.56
CA LYS A 383 5.48 19.80 8.05
C LYS A 383 6.20 20.54 6.93
N ARG A 384 6.26 19.95 5.73
CA ARG A 384 6.94 20.53 4.57
C ARG A 384 6.08 21.62 3.91
N PRO A 385 6.41 22.91 4.07
CA PRO A 385 5.60 23.98 3.50
C PRO A 385 5.77 24.04 1.98
N PHE A 386 4.71 24.38 1.25
CA PHE A 386 4.78 24.62 -0.20
C PHE A 386 5.11 26.09 -0.51
N ASN A 387 6.09 26.65 0.20
CA ASN A 387 6.47 28.06 0.08
C ASN A 387 7.23 28.36 -1.23
N SER A 388 7.72 27.33 -1.92
CA SER A 388 8.49 27.46 -3.16
C SER A 388 7.71 28.16 -4.28
N ILE A 389 6.38 28.15 -4.22
CA ILE A 389 5.53 28.91 -5.15
C ILE A 389 5.59 30.42 -4.91
N GLN A 390 5.93 30.89 -3.71
CA GLN A 390 5.92 32.31 -3.32
C GLN A 390 7.30 32.99 -3.39
N VAL A 391 8.29 32.33 -3.97
CA VAL A 391 9.66 32.85 -4.08
C VAL A 391 9.72 34.05 -5.03
N ALA A 392 10.46 35.09 -4.65
CA ALA A 392 10.63 36.30 -5.44
C ALA A 392 11.22 35.98 -6.83
N GLY A 393 10.54 36.43 -7.90
CA GLY A 393 10.94 36.19 -9.29
C GLY A 393 10.17 35.08 -10.01
N ILE A 394 9.31 34.32 -9.31
CA ILE A 394 8.42 33.33 -9.92
C ILE A 394 7.07 33.99 -10.30
N PRO A 395 6.60 33.86 -11.55
CA PRO A 395 5.31 34.39 -11.99
C PRO A 395 4.14 33.80 -11.21
N GLN A 396 3.37 34.66 -10.53
CA GLN A 396 2.15 34.28 -9.79
C GLN A 396 0.88 34.32 -10.63
N ALA A 397 0.93 35.00 -11.77
CA ALA A 397 -0.15 35.13 -12.74
C ALA A 397 0.41 35.05 -14.16
N PHE A 398 -0.41 34.63 -15.14
CA PHE A 398 0.03 34.44 -16.52
C PHE A 398 0.67 35.70 -17.12
N GLU A 399 0.15 36.88 -16.79
CA GLU A 399 0.65 38.18 -17.27
C GLU A 399 2.08 38.49 -16.81
N GLN A 400 2.57 37.80 -15.77
CA GLN A 400 3.90 37.96 -15.21
C GLN A 400 4.94 37.04 -15.87
N ILE A 401 4.52 36.14 -16.78
CA ILE A 401 5.43 35.24 -17.49
C ILE A 401 6.11 36.00 -18.64
N ASP A 402 7.44 35.97 -18.65
CA ASP A 402 8.27 36.57 -19.69
C ASP A 402 7.88 36.06 -21.09
N ARG A 403 7.53 36.97 -22.02
CA ARG A 403 7.15 36.61 -23.40
C ARG A 403 8.18 35.70 -24.13
N PRO A 404 9.50 35.90 -23.99
CA PRO A 404 10.49 34.98 -24.57
C PRO A 404 10.34 33.51 -24.13
N ARG A 405 9.87 33.25 -22.90
CA ARG A 405 9.68 31.88 -22.38
C ARG A 405 8.51 31.15 -23.02
N LEU A 406 7.59 31.88 -23.65
CA LEU A 406 6.42 31.36 -24.37
C LEU A 406 6.65 31.28 -25.89
N HIS A 407 7.86 31.61 -26.36
CA HIS A 407 8.19 31.56 -27.77
C HIS A 407 8.17 30.11 -28.29
N PRO A 408 7.62 29.81 -29.49
CA PRO A 408 7.55 28.45 -30.03
C PRO A 408 8.89 27.69 -30.10
N GLN A 409 10.01 28.40 -30.24
CA GLN A 409 11.35 27.78 -30.21
C GLN A 409 11.72 27.21 -28.83
N VAL A 410 11.13 27.74 -27.75
CA VAL A 410 11.33 27.26 -26.37
C VAL A 410 10.28 26.22 -26.01
N THR A 411 9.01 26.45 -26.37
CA THR A 411 7.89 25.59 -25.92
C THR A 411 7.76 24.27 -26.69
N LYS A 412 8.04 24.26 -28.00
CA LYS A 412 7.92 23.03 -28.82
C LYS A 412 8.82 21.87 -28.33
N PRO A 413 10.10 22.10 -27.98
CA PRO A 413 10.91 21.06 -27.36
C PRO A 413 10.30 20.52 -26.06
N LEU A 414 9.82 21.38 -25.16
CA LEU A 414 9.23 20.95 -23.88
C LEU A 414 7.98 20.08 -24.08
N ILE A 415 7.12 20.44 -25.04
CA ILE A 415 5.96 19.63 -25.41
C ILE A 415 6.39 18.24 -25.90
N THR A 416 7.45 18.19 -26.69
CA THR A 416 8.02 16.92 -27.20
C THR A 416 8.50 16.04 -26.05
N GLU A 417 9.18 16.62 -25.07
CA GLU A 417 9.63 15.92 -23.85
C GLU A 417 8.45 15.38 -23.02
N PHE A 418 7.37 16.16 -22.87
CA PHE A 418 6.13 15.70 -22.24
C PHE A 418 5.54 14.48 -22.96
N LEU A 419 5.45 14.53 -24.30
CA LEU A 419 4.91 13.45 -25.12
C LEU A 419 5.77 12.19 -25.09
N HIS A 420 7.08 12.31 -24.88
CA HIS A 420 8.00 11.17 -24.80
C HIS A 420 8.12 10.56 -23.40
N HIS A 421 8.02 11.36 -22.34
CA HIS A 421 8.38 10.92 -20.99
C HIS A 421 7.23 10.87 -19.98
N VAL A 422 6.13 11.59 -20.24
CA VAL A 422 4.99 11.66 -19.31
C VAL A 422 3.75 11.00 -19.91
N HIS A 423 3.35 11.46 -21.10
CA HIS A 423 2.15 10.98 -21.80
C HIS A 423 2.10 9.45 -22.02
N PRO A 424 3.19 8.75 -22.35
CA PRO A 424 3.07 7.32 -22.68
C PRO A 424 2.65 6.43 -21.51
N PHE A 425 2.85 6.88 -20.26
CA PHE A 425 2.41 6.16 -19.05
C PHE A 425 0.98 6.52 -18.62
N PHE A 426 0.50 7.71 -19.00
CA PHE A 426 -0.86 8.19 -18.77
C PHE A 426 -1.36 8.87 -20.05
N PRO A 427 -1.76 8.09 -21.07
CA PRO A 427 -2.19 8.63 -22.36
C PRO A 427 -3.63 9.15 -22.27
N ILE A 428 -3.84 10.22 -21.50
CA ILE A 428 -5.18 10.75 -21.18
C ILE A 428 -5.80 11.51 -22.36
N VAL A 429 -4.98 12.19 -23.15
CA VAL A 429 -5.42 13.08 -24.24
C VAL A 429 -4.81 12.59 -25.55
N GLU A 430 -5.53 12.67 -26.66
CA GLU A 430 -4.94 12.33 -27.96
C GLU A 430 -3.83 13.33 -28.36
N PRO A 431 -2.68 12.85 -28.89
CA PRO A 431 -1.59 13.73 -29.32
C PRO A 431 -2.02 14.82 -30.30
N GLN A 432 -2.95 14.51 -31.22
CA GLN A 432 -3.49 15.45 -32.20
C GLN A 432 -4.25 16.60 -31.52
N LEU A 433 -5.03 16.31 -30.47
CA LEU A 433 -5.74 17.32 -29.69
C LEU A 433 -4.76 18.21 -28.92
N LEU A 434 -3.68 17.63 -28.38
CA LEU A 434 -2.61 18.39 -27.75
C LEU A 434 -1.95 19.35 -28.76
N HIS A 435 -1.58 18.87 -29.95
CA HIS A 435 -1.02 19.71 -31.01
C HIS A 435 -1.96 20.85 -31.44
N MET A 436 -3.26 20.57 -31.64
CA MET A 436 -4.24 21.62 -31.97
C MET A 436 -4.42 22.67 -30.86
N LEU A 437 -4.46 22.23 -29.60
CA LEU A 437 -4.51 23.15 -28.46
C LEU A 437 -3.28 24.07 -28.48
N PHE A 438 -2.09 23.55 -28.77
CA PHE A 438 -0.83 24.31 -28.79
C PHE A 438 -0.73 25.30 -29.97
N ASP A 439 -1.21 24.94 -31.14
CA ASP A 439 -1.23 25.85 -32.29
C ASP A 439 -2.19 27.03 -32.04
N THR A 440 -3.32 26.76 -31.37
CA THR A 440 -4.29 27.79 -30.95
C THR A 440 -3.73 28.73 -29.87
N PHE A 441 -2.91 28.20 -28.95
CA PHE A 441 -2.21 29.01 -27.93
C PHE A 441 -1.23 30.02 -28.51
N SER A 442 -0.61 29.68 -29.64
CA SER A 442 0.33 30.58 -30.31
C SER A 442 -0.36 31.82 -30.89
N THR A 443 -1.70 31.79 -31.03
CA THR A 443 -2.53 32.85 -31.63
C THR A 443 -3.36 33.64 -30.62
N TYR A 444 -3.84 33.03 -29.53
CA TYR A 444 -4.66 33.68 -28.50
C TYR A 444 -3.84 34.11 -27.29
N THR A 445 -3.77 35.42 -27.02
CA THR A 445 -3.01 35.97 -25.89
C THR A 445 -3.87 36.82 -24.95
N LYS A 446 -3.63 36.65 -23.64
CA LYS A 446 -3.96 37.53 -22.49
C LYS A 446 -5.16 37.19 -21.58
N VAL A 447 -5.53 35.93 -21.37
CA VAL A 447 -6.55 35.61 -20.34
C VAL A 447 -6.11 34.40 -19.51
N ASN A 448 -6.18 34.56 -18.18
CA ASN A 448 -6.11 33.44 -17.24
C ASN A 448 -7.34 32.54 -17.47
N SER A 449 -7.12 31.37 -18.05
CA SER A 449 -8.15 30.37 -18.37
C SER A 449 -7.68 28.96 -17.98
N ILE A 450 -8.61 28.01 -17.91
CA ILE A 450 -8.32 26.59 -17.67
C ILE A 450 -7.40 26.06 -18.77
N GLN A 451 -7.71 26.39 -20.03
CA GLN A 451 -6.89 26.03 -21.18
C GLN A 451 -5.45 26.55 -21.02
N THR A 452 -5.27 27.84 -20.67
CA THR A 452 -3.93 28.44 -20.47
C THR A 452 -3.18 27.76 -19.33
N SER A 453 -3.89 27.41 -18.25
CA SER A 453 -3.31 26.70 -17.11
C SER A 453 -2.85 25.29 -17.49
N LEU A 454 -3.66 24.55 -18.25
CA LEU A 454 -3.29 23.25 -18.80
C LEU A 454 -2.03 23.34 -19.67
N TYR A 455 -1.94 24.35 -20.54
CA TYR A 455 -0.76 24.58 -21.37
C TYR A 455 0.50 24.79 -20.53
N LEU A 456 0.45 25.68 -19.53
CA LEU A 456 1.57 25.93 -18.62
C LEU A 456 1.99 24.68 -17.84
N ILE A 457 1.03 23.87 -17.38
CA ILE A 457 1.32 22.61 -16.68
C ILE A 457 2.03 21.62 -17.60
N ILE A 458 1.61 21.52 -18.87
CA ILE A 458 2.28 20.66 -19.85
C ILE A 458 3.71 21.15 -20.12
N LEU A 459 3.95 22.46 -20.22
CA LEU A 459 5.30 23.01 -20.32
C LEU A 459 6.14 22.71 -19.07
N ALA A 460 5.55 22.81 -17.88
CA ALA A 460 6.21 22.48 -16.62
C ALA A 460 6.59 20.98 -16.58
N LEU A 461 5.68 20.10 -16.98
CA LEU A 461 5.92 18.66 -17.08
C LEU A 461 6.97 18.33 -18.15
N GLY A 462 6.94 18.99 -19.29
CA GLY A 462 7.95 18.88 -20.33
C GLY A 462 9.33 19.28 -19.83
N LYS A 463 9.42 20.42 -19.15
CA LYS A 463 10.66 20.92 -18.56
C LYS A 463 11.20 20.01 -17.47
N VAL A 464 10.36 19.58 -16.52
CA VAL A 464 10.78 18.70 -15.42
C VAL A 464 11.17 17.29 -15.89
N SER A 465 10.61 16.83 -17.01
CA SER A 465 10.93 15.53 -17.61
C SER A 465 12.09 15.56 -18.61
N SER A 466 12.39 16.72 -19.21
CA SER A 466 13.45 16.91 -20.22
C SER A 466 14.87 16.58 -19.74
N ASN A 467 15.08 16.48 -18.43
CA ASN A 467 16.38 16.17 -17.85
C ASN A 467 16.26 15.05 -16.82
N PRO A 468 16.00 13.81 -17.26
CA PRO A 468 15.65 12.70 -16.37
C PRO A 468 16.78 12.34 -15.40
N GLN A 469 18.04 12.66 -15.75
CA GLN A 469 19.24 12.43 -14.95
C GLN A 469 19.55 13.57 -13.98
N ARG A 470 18.97 14.76 -14.18
CA ARG A 470 19.20 15.94 -13.35
C ARG A 470 18.08 16.04 -12.32
N ILE A 471 18.21 15.19 -11.31
CA ILE A 471 17.20 14.99 -10.25
C ILE A 471 17.03 16.26 -9.38
N PHE A 472 17.99 17.21 -9.42
CA PHE A 472 18.08 18.41 -8.55
C PHE A 472 18.23 19.70 -9.35
N ASP A 473 17.23 20.58 -9.24
CA ASP A 473 17.28 22.04 -9.48
C ASP A 473 15.86 22.62 -9.32
N ILE A 474 15.28 22.57 -8.11
CA ILE A 474 13.99 23.27 -7.85
C ILE A 474 14.21 24.48 -6.95
N GLU A 475 15.21 24.39 -6.07
CA GLU A 475 15.38 25.36 -4.97
C GLU A 475 16.83 25.85 -4.83
N ALA A 476 17.77 25.36 -5.65
CA ALA A 476 19.20 25.68 -5.59
C ALA A 476 19.73 26.19 -6.95
N ASP A 477 19.45 27.46 -7.24
CA ASP A 477 20.11 28.30 -8.26
C ASP A 477 19.89 28.01 -9.78
N LYS A 478 19.22 28.96 -10.44
CA LYS A 478 19.04 29.22 -11.89
C LYS A 478 18.08 28.37 -12.76
N ASP A 479 17.91 27.07 -12.57
CA ASP A 479 16.90 26.29 -13.30
C ASP A 479 15.69 26.06 -12.39
N LEU A 480 14.50 26.50 -12.81
CA LEU A 480 13.28 26.46 -11.98
C LEU A 480 12.49 25.14 -12.18
N SER A 481 13.01 24.20 -12.98
CA SER A 481 12.41 22.88 -13.24
C SER A 481 10.95 22.90 -13.68
N GLY A 482 10.51 23.98 -14.35
CA GLY A 482 9.13 24.16 -14.78
C GLY A 482 8.25 24.92 -13.80
N MET A 483 8.76 25.29 -12.61
CA MET A 483 8.02 26.08 -11.61
C MET A 483 7.64 27.46 -12.16
N GLU A 484 8.44 28.00 -13.08
CA GLU A 484 8.16 29.25 -13.81
C GLU A 484 6.89 29.21 -14.66
N TYR A 485 6.42 28.01 -15.01
CA TYR A 485 5.14 27.80 -15.70
C TYR A 485 4.08 27.31 -14.71
N PHE A 486 4.42 26.37 -13.82
CA PHE A 486 3.47 25.73 -12.91
C PHE A 486 2.84 26.70 -11.89
N ALA A 487 3.61 27.63 -11.33
CA ALA A 487 3.15 28.49 -10.23
C ALA A 487 1.89 29.31 -10.59
N SER A 488 1.89 29.94 -11.77
CA SER A 488 0.73 30.70 -12.25
C SER A 488 -0.49 29.80 -12.48
N ALA A 489 -0.31 28.61 -13.05
CA ALA A 489 -1.40 27.65 -13.27
C ALA A 489 -1.96 27.11 -11.94
N TYR A 490 -1.10 26.79 -10.98
CA TYR A 490 -1.50 26.29 -9.67
C TYR A 490 -2.32 27.33 -8.89
N ASN A 491 -1.90 28.61 -8.90
CA ASN A 491 -2.65 29.68 -8.25
C ASN A 491 -4.04 29.90 -8.88
N TYR A 492 -4.13 29.80 -10.21
CA TYR A 492 -5.39 29.91 -10.92
C TYR A 492 -6.33 28.75 -10.59
N LEU A 493 -5.85 27.51 -10.69
CA LEU A 493 -6.67 26.31 -10.44
C LEU A 493 -7.13 26.18 -8.98
N ASN A 494 -6.39 26.73 -8.02
CA ASN A 494 -6.78 26.74 -6.61
C ASN A 494 -7.67 27.93 -6.21
N ASN A 495 -8.08 28.77 -7.16
CA ASN A 495 -8.99 29.87 -6.87
C ASN A 495 -10.41 29.34 -6.59
N PRO A 496 -11.01 29.62 -5.41
CA PRO A 496 -12.35 29.13 -5.04
C PRO A 496 -13.47 29.46 -6.04
N LEU A 497 -13.34 30.55 -6.80
CA LEU A 497 -14.31 30.97 -7.81
C LEU A 497 -14.27 30.11 -9.08
N ILE A 498 -13.15 29.42 -9.30
CA ILE A 498 -12.91 28.56 -10.46
C ILE A 498 -13.24 27.10 -10.11
N THR A 499 -12.95 26.72 -8.87
CA THR A 499 -13.30 25.39 -8.33
C THR A 499 -14.80 25.21 -8.09
N SER A 500 -15.61 26.27 -8.18
CA SER A 500 -17.07 26.16 -8.14
C SER A 500 -17.65 25.79 -9.52
N PHE A 501 -18.17 24.56 -9.65
CA PHE A 501 -19.09 24.11 -10.69
C PHE A 501 -18.77 24.54 -12.15
N THR A 502 -17.52 24.37 -12.59
CA THR A 502 -17.16 24.49 -14.01
C THR A 502 -17.55 23.23 -14.79
N ALA A 503 -18.21 23.40 -15.93
CA ALA A 503 -18.57 22.32 -16.86
C ALA A 503 -17.47 22.01 -17.90
N ASP A 504 -16.31 22.66 -17.81
CA ASP A 504 -15.21 22.49 -18.76
C ASP A 504 -14.41 21.22 -18.44
N HIS A 505 -14.45 20.23 -19.35
CA HIS A 505 -13.73 18.96 -19.24
C HIS A 505 -12.20 19.12 -19.14
N LEU A 506 -11.65 20.28 -19.54
CA LEU A 506 -10.22 20.57 -19.38
C LEU A 506 -9.82 20.84 -17.93
N PHE A 507 -10.77 21.16 -17.04
CA PHE A 507 -10.50 21.43 -15.63
C PHE A 507 -9.97 20.20 -14.87
N PRO A 508 -10.68 19.05 -14.83
CA PRO A 508 -10.15 17.85 -14.18
C PRO A 508 -8.85 17.36 -14.83
N LEU A 509 -8.68 17.58 -16.14
CA LEU A 509 -7.44 17.26 -16.85
C LEU A 509 -6.25 18.11 -16.38
N ALA A 510 -6.47 19.42 -16.19
CA ALA A 510 -5.45 20.34 -15.67
C ALA A 510 -5.08 19.98 -14.23
N LEU A 511 -6.06 19.63 -13.38
CA LEU A 511 -5.81 19.15 -12.02
C LEU A 511 -5.03 17.83 -12.01
N PHE A 512 -5.39 16.88 -12.88
CA PHE A 512 -4.71 15.59 -13.02
C PHE A 512 -3.22 15.78 -13.37
N TYR A 513 -2.91 16.51 -14.44
CA TYR A 513 -1.52 16.76 -14.83
C TYR A 513 -0.78 17.66 -13.83
N GLY A 514 -1.49 18.58 -13.18
CA GLY A 514 -0.92 19.38 -12.10
C GLY A 514 -0.47 18.52 -10.92
N SER A 515 -1.27 17.51 -10.55
CA SER A 515 -0.88 16.50 -9.56
C SER A 515 0.35 15.70 -10.01
N MET A 516 0.45 15.35 -11.29
CA MET A 516 1.62 14.65 -11.83
C MET A 516 2.89 15.50 -11.66
N TYR A 517 2.82 16.80 -11.97
CA TYR A 517 3.97 17.69 -11.77
C TYR A 517 4.43 17.70 -10.31
N LEU A 518 3.49 17.85 -9.37
CA LEU A 518 3.78 17.79 -7.93
C LEU A 518 4.45 16.47 -7.52
N ARG A 519 4.06 15.34 -8.13
CA ARG A 519 4.71 14.05 -7.90
C ARG A 519 6.13 13.97 -8.46
N TYR A 520 6.39 14.53 -9.65
CA TYR A 520 7.74 14.62 -10.23
C TYR A 520 8.69 15.40 -9.31
N ILE A 521 8.18 16.40 -8.59
CA ILE A 521 8.94 17.20 -7.63
C ILE A 521 8.88 16.68 -6.18
N GLY A 522 8.31 15.48 -5.98
CA GLY A 522 8.26 14.81 -4.67
C GLY A 522 7.39 15.53 -3.64
N ARG A 523 6.20 15.99 -4.02
CA ARG A 523 5.19 16.62 -3.13
C ARG A 523 3.90 15.77 -3.08
N PRO A 524 3.91 14.62 -2.40
CA PRO A 524 2.81 13.66 -2.46
C PRO A 524 1.51 14.16 -1.85
N ILE A 525 1.55 14.91 -0.73
CA ILE A 525 0.32 15.41 -0.08
C ILE A 525 -0.40 16.45 -0.94
N GLN A 526 0.36 17.40 -1.50
CA GLN A 526 -0.20 18.42 -2.41
C GLN A 526 -0.71 17.77 -3.70
N ALA A 527 0.00 16.76 -4.22
CA ALA A 527 -0.47 15.99 -5.37
C ALA A 527 -1.79 15.28 -5.07
N TRP A 528 -1.92 14.67 -3.89
CA TRP A 528 -3.15 14.02 -3.45
C TRP A 528 -4.33 15.02 -3.33
N GLN A 529 -4.09 16.24 -2.86
CA GLN A 529 -5.15 17.26 -2.81
C GLN A 529 -5.70 17.56 -4.21
N MET A 530 -4.81 17.77 -5.19
CA MET A 530 -5.23 18.03 -6.57
C MET A 530 -5.90 16.80 -7.22
N ILE A 531 -5.43 15.57 -6.95
CA ILE A 531 -6.05 14.37 -7.52
C ILE A 531 -7.45 14.12 -6.94
N ARG A 532 -7.66 14.43 -5.66
CA ARG A 532 -8.97 14.34 -5.02
C ARG A 532 -9.96 15.33 -5.65
N ASP A 533 -9.51 16.56 -5.88
CA ASP A 533 -10.34 17.59 -6.51
C ASP A 533 -10.65 17.22 -7.98
N ALA A 534 -9.67 16.68 -8.72
CA ALA A 534 -9.87 16.14 -10.07
C ALA A 534 -10.90 15.00 -10.07
N SER A 535 -10.81 14.08 -9.11
CA SER A 535 -11.73 12.94 -8.94
C SER A 535 -13.15 13.40 -8.65
N GLY A 536 -13.32 14.41 -7.79
CA GLY A 536 -14.63 15.02 -7.53
C GLY A 536 -15.22 15.64 -8.80
N SER A 537 -14.44 16.42 -9.56
CA SER A 537 -14.89 17.03 -10.81
C SER A 537 -15.29 15.99 -11.87
N VAL A 538 -14.51 14.93 -12.05
CA VAL A 538 -14.83 13.86 -13.02
C VAL A 538 -16.09 13.11 -12.62
N GLN A 539 -16.29 12.81 -11.33
CA GLN A 539 -17.51 12.15 -10.85
C GLN A 539 -18.76 12.98 -11.15
N ILE A 540 -18.71 14.29 -10.92
CA ILE A 540 -19.81 15.22 -11.25
C ILE A 540 -20.05 15.21 -12.77
N MET A 541 -19.03 15.44 -13.58
CA MET A 541 -19.16 15.50 -15.05
C MET A 541 -19.67 14.18 -15.65
N ILE A 542 -19.24 13.04 -15.12
CA ILE A 542 -19.72 11.73 -15.57
C ILE A 542 -21.20 11.53 -15.21
N SER A 543 -21.66 12.05 -14.07
CA SER A 543 -23.08 12.00 -13.70
C SER A 543 -23.97 12.88 -14.59
N GLU A 544 -23.40 13.91 -15.22
CA GLU A 544 -24.08 14.88 -16.09
C GLU A 544 -23.90 14.58 -17.60
N LEU A 545 -23.42 13.38 -17.95
CA LEU A 545 -23.08 12.96 -19.33
C LEU A 545 -24.19 13.08 -20.38
N HIS A 546 -25.44 13.37 -19.97
CA HIS A 546 -26.57 13.58 -20.87
C HIS A 546 -26.38 14.79 -21.82
N ASP A 547 -25.52 15.76 -21.48
CA ASP A 547 -25.38 17.04 -22.18
C ASP A 547 -24.05 17.23 -22.96
N MET A 548 -23.21 16.19 -23.09
CA MET A 548 -21.88 16.30 -23.73
C MET A 548 -21.92 16.10 -25.26
N ASN A 549 -21.25 17.00 -26.01
CA ASN A 549 -21.41 17.15 -27.46
C ASN A 549 -20.51 16.25 -28.35
N THR A 550 -19.51 15.53 -27.81
CA THR A 550 -18.65 14.63 -28.63
C THR A 550 -18.30 13.29 -27.96
N HIS A 551 -18.07 12.24 -28.78
CA HIS A 551 -17.63 10.91 -28.31
C HIS A 551 -16.23 10.96 -27.66
N GLU A 552 -15.36 11.86 -28.10
CA GLU A 552 -13.97 11.93 -27.63
C GLU A 552 -13.84 12.62 -26.26
N GLU A 553 -14.63 13.64 -25.97
CA GLU A 553 -14.66 14.25 -24.64
C GLU A 553 -15.07 13.23 -23.56
N ARG A 554 -16.02 12.35 -23.89
CA ARG A 554 -16.43 11.24 -23.01
C ARG A 554 -15.31 10.22 -22.80
N ALA A 555 -14.62 9.83 -23.88
CA ALA A 555 -13.50 8.90 -23.79
C ALA A 555 -12.34 9.48 -22.96
N SER A 556 -12.07 10.78 -23.12
CA SER A 556 -11.09 11.52 -22.32
C SER A 556 -11.47 11.55 -20.84
N LEU A 557 -12.73 11.84 -20.49
CA LEU A 557 -13.21 11.81 -19.10
C LEU A 557 -13.03 10.42 -18.45
N TYR A 558 -13.29 9.34 -19.19
CA TYR A 558 -13.03 7.99 -18.69
C TYR A 558 -11.54 7.74 -18.45
N ARG A 559 -10.67 8.20 -19.36
CA ARG A 559 -9.21 8.10 -19.17
C ARG A 559 -8.77 8.88 -17.93
N ILE A 560 -9.28 10.09 -17.71
CA ILE A 560 -9.01 10.89 -16.51
C ILE A 560 -9.48 10.13 -15.26
N ALA A 561 -10.69 9.56 -15.26
CA ALA A 561 -11.22 8.78 -14.14
C ALA A 561 -10.29 7.62 -13.74
N TRP A 562 -9.84 6.84 -14.72
CA TRP A 562 -8.89 5.74 -14.51
C TRP A 562 -7.51 6.21 -14.04
N GLY A 563 -7.03 7.32 -14.59
CA GLY A 563 -5.79 7.96 -14.13
C GLY A 563 -5.88 8.42 -12.67
N CYS A 564 -6.97 9.08 -12.31
CA CYS A 564 -7.28 9.49 -10.93
C CYS A 564 -7.33 8.29 -10.00
N PHE A 565 -8.02 7.21 -10.38
CA PHE A 565 -8.08 5.98 -9.60
C PHE A 565 -6.70 5.39 -9.31
N ILE A 566 -5.80 5.30 -10.31
CA ILE A 566 -4.44 4.79 -10.08
C ILE A 566 -3.68 5.66 -9.08
N LEU A 567 -3.63 6.97 -9.33
CA LEU A 567 -2.81 7.90 -8.54
C LEU A 567 -3.36 8.10 -7.13
N GLU A 568 -4.68 8.21 -6.97
CA GLU A 568 -5.31 8.33 -5.67
C GLU A 568 -5.12 7.06 -4.85
N CYS A 569 -5.37 5.87 -5.41
CA CYS A 569 -5.22 4.61 -4.66
C CYS A 569 -3.77 4.36 -4.22
N ASP A 570 -2.78 4.77 -5.00
CA ASP A 570 -1.37 4.74 -4.58
C ASP A 570 -1.14 5.60 -3.32
N ASP A 571 -1.77 6.78 -3.21
CA ASP A 571 -1.67 7.63 -2.02
C ASP A 571 -2.47 7.06 -0.83
N LEU A 572 -3.68 6.54 -1.07
CA LEU A 572 -4.53 5.95 -0.04
C LEU A 572 -3.84 4.76 0.64
N ALA A 573 -3.19 3.91 -0.16
CA ALA A 573 -2.48 2.72 0.28
C ALA A 573 -1.25 3.01 1.16
N GLU A 574 -0.73 4.23 1.16
CA GLU A 574 0.45 4.61 1.97
C GLU A 574 0.10 5.55 3.13
N PHE A 575 -0.82 6.51 2.95
CA PHE A 575 -1.08 7.57 3.92
C PHE A 575 -2.37 7.45 4.74
N HIS A 576 -3.23 6.46 4.45
CA HIS A 576 -4.59 6.37 5.01
C HIS A 576 -5.35 7.70 4.87
N PHE A 577 -5.32 8.28 3.67
CA PHE A 577 -6.15 9.43 3.36
C PHE A 577 -7.62 9.00 3.18
N PRO A 578 -8.59 9.92 3.33
CA PRO A 578 -9.98 9.62 3.03
C PRO A 578 -10.16 9.43 1.51
N PRO A 579 -10.87 8.38 1.06
CA PRO A 579 -11.14 8.15 -0.36
C PRO A 579 -12.13 9.18 -0.93
N SER A 580 -11.95 9.59 -2.18
CA SER A 580 -12.88 10.46 -2.92
C SER A 580 -14.17 9.78 -3.39
N GLY A 581 -14.21 8.44 -3.38
CA GLY A 581 -15.27 7.63 -3.99
C GLY A 581 -15.00 7.21 -5.44
N ILE A 582 -13.87 7.63 -6.05
CA ILE A 582 -13.52 7.28 -7.44
C ILE A 582 -13.48 5.76 -7.70
N GLU A 583 -13.15 4.96 -6.69
CA GLU A 583 -13.16 3.49 -6.74
C GLU A 583 -14.56 2.96 -7.11
N LEU A 584 -15.62 3.52 -6.53
CA LEU A 584 -17.01 3.11 -6.79
C LEU A 584 -17.46 3.47 -8.21
N LEU A 585 -16.95 4.59 -8.74
CA LEU A 585 -17.21 5.01 -10.11
C LEU A 585 -16.51 4.08 -11.10
N VAL A 586 -15.20 3.89 -10.91
CA VAL A 586 -14.36 3.10 -11.82
C VAL A 586 -14.77 1.64 -11.87
N ASP A 587 -15.31 1.06 -10.78
CA ASP A 587 -15.84 -0.31 -10.84
C ASP A 587 -17.01 -0.48 -11.82
N ARG A 588 -17.68 0.62 -12.20
CA ARG A 588 -18.81 0.65 -13.15
C ARG A 588 -18.44 1.23 -14.52
N LEU A 589 -17.21 1.74 -14.68
CA LEU A 589 -16.75 2.32 -15.94
C LEU A 589 -16.10 1.25 -16.82
N PRO A 590 -16.26 1.32 -18.15
CA PRO A 590 -15.48 0.49 -19.06
C PRO A 590 -13.99 0.87 -18.97
N PHE A 591 -13.10 -0.06 -19.32
CA PHE A 591 -11.69 0.28 -19.47
C PHE A 591 -11.48 1.40 -20.53
N PRO A 592 -10.47 2.25 -20.35
CA PRO A 592 -10.23 3.39 -21.23
C PRO A 592 -9.87 2.94 -22.65
N ARG A 593 -10.33 3.67 -23.68
CA ARG A 593 -10.01 3.43 -25.10
C ARG A 593 -9.24 4.62 -25.70
N ILE A 594 -8.35 4.37 -26.67
CA ILE A 594 -7.57 5.40 -27.39
C ILE A 594 -7.58 5.12 -28.89
N ALA A 595 -7.73 6.15 -29.73
CA ALA A 595 -7.62 6.04 -31.19
C ALA A 595 -6.15 5.88 -31.63
N GLU A 596 -5.75 4.62 -31.79
CA GLU A 596 -4.75 4.09 -32.73
C GLU A 596 -3.25 4.49 -32.75
N ASP A 597 -2.72 5.53 -32.08
CA ASP A 597 -1.31 5.93 -32.36
C ASP A 597 -0.23 5.59 -31.29
N SER A 598 -0.60 4.98 -30.15
CA SER A 598 0.36 4.58 -29.08
C SER A 598 0.11 3.16 -28.58
N ARG A 599 0.41 2.18 -29.46
CA ARG A 599 0.09 0.75 -29.25
C ARG A 599 0.62 0.21 -27.90
N ASN A 600 1.86 0.50 -27.52
CA ASN A 600 2.45 -0.06 -26.30
C ASN A 600 2.14 0.78 -25.04
N GLY A 601 2.14 2.12 -25.12
CA GLY A 601 1.85 2.98 -23.97
C GLY A 601 0.42 2.81 -23.47
N HIS A 602 -0.54 2.68 -24.40
CA HIS A 602 -1.93 2.38 -24.05
C HIS A 602 -2.07 1.02 -23.35
N LEU A 603 -1.43 -0.03 -23.88
CA LEU A 603 -1.43 -1.36 -23.27
C LEU A 603 -0.85 -1.36 -21.87
N VAL A 604 0.24 -0.62 -21.63
CA VAL A 604 0.82 -0.47 -20.30
C VAL A 604 -0.15 0.25 -19.38
N PHE A 605 -0.78 1.35 -19.81
CA PHE A 605 -1.78 2.05 -19.01
C PHE A 605 -2.95 1.14 -18.59
N LEU A 606 -3.43 0.27 -19.49
CA LEU A 606 -4.44 -0.74 -19.20
C LEU A 606 -3.96 -1.81 -18.21
N ALA A 607 -2.73 -2.29 -18.37
CA ALA A 607 -2.10 -3.19 -17.42
C ALA A 607 -1.99 -2.55 -16.03
N MET A 608 -1.67 -1.25 -15.96
CA MET A 608 -1.61 -0.48 -14.71
C MET A 608 -2.99 -0.30 -14.07
N CYS A 609 -4.04 -0.04 -14.86
CA CYS A 609 -5.42 0.04 -14.39
C CYS A 609 -5.88 -1.30 -13.78
N SER A 610 -5.66 -2.41 -14.49
CA SER A 610 -6.09 -3.75 -14.06
C SER A 610 -5.35 -4.24 -12.82
N ILE A 611 -4.02 -4.11 -12.75
CA ILE A 611 -3.28 -4.52 -11.54
C ILE A 611 -3.61 -3.65 -10.33
N ARG A 612 -4.06 -2.40 -10.53
CA ARG A 612 -4.54 -1.56 -9.43
C ARG A 612 -5.82 -2.12 -8.83
N LYS A 613 -6.77 -2.59 -9.64
CA LYS A 613 -7.95 -3.30 -9.14
C LYS A 613 -7.56 -4.50 -8.27
N LEU A 614 -6.60 -5.30 -8.73
CA LEU A 614 -6.10 -6.45 -7.96
C LEU A 614 -5.44 -6.01 -6.65
N LEU A 615 -4.58 -4.99 -6.66
CA LEU A 615 -3.90 -4.57 -5.43
C LEU A 615 -4.89 -3.99 -4.39
N ASN A 616 -5.93 -3.25 -4.80
CA ASN A 616 -6.97 -2.79 -3.88
C ASN A 616 -7.67 -3.97 -3.18
N ARG A 617 -7.93 -5.07 -3.91
CA ARG A 617 -8.46 -6.31 -3.32
C ARG A 617 -7.48 -6.97 -2.38
N VAL A 618 -6.18 -6.98 -2.70
CA VAL A 618 -5.14 -7.48 -1.80
C VAL A 618 -5.15 -6.69 -0.48
N HIS A 619 -5.26 -5.36 -0.54
CA HIS A 619 -5.39 -4.53 0.67
C HIS A 619 -6.66 -4.85 1.47
N SER A 620 -7.80 -5.02 0.79
CA SER A 620 -9.07 -5.35 1.44
C SER A 620 -9.09 -6.75 2.07
N ALA A 621 -8.55 -7.76 1.38
CA ALA A 621 -8.67 -9.16 1.78
C ALA A 621 -7.60 -9.64 2.77
N LEU A 622 -6.41 -9.01 2.81
CA LEU A 622 -5.29 -9.47 3.66
C LEU A 622 -4.90 -8.49 4.77
N TYR A 623 -5.34 -7.24 4.71
CA TYR A 623 -4.84 -6.18 5.58
C TYR A 623 -5.94 -5.36 6.26
N ALA A 624 -7.21 -5.79 6.19
CA ALA A 624 -8.30 -5.14 6.88
C ALA A 624 -8.13 -5.20 8.41
N LYS A 625 -8.65 -4.17 9.09
CA LYS A 625 -8.44 -3.93 10.53
C LYS A 625 -8.97 -5.05 11.43
N SER A 626 -9.99 -5.79 10.98
CA SER A 626 -10.58 -6.91 11.72
C SER A 626 -9.65 -8.11 11.89
N ASP A 627 -8.65 -8.27 11.02
CA ASP A 627 -7.77 -9.43 11.06
C ASP A 627 -6.67 -9.33 12.12
N GLN A 628 -6.39 -8.12 12.63
CA GLN A 628 -5.32 -7.87 13.61
C GLN A 628 -5.60 -8.48 15.00
N GLU A 629 -6.86 -8.65 15.40
CA GLU A 629 -7.22 -9.36 16.64
C GLU A 629 -6.74 -10.82 16.63
N ASN A 630 -6.56 -11.42 15.44
CA ASN A 630 -6.00 -12.76 15.27
C ASN A 630 -4.46 -12.79 15.23
N PHE A 631 -3.80 -11.68 14.88
CA PHE A 631 -2.33 -11.58 14.83
C PHE A 631 -1.68 -11.37 16.20
N HIS A 632 -2.40 -10.76 17.15
CA HIS A 632 -1.91 -10.47 18.51
C HIS A 632 -2.36 -11.49 19.58
N ALA A 633 -3.14 -12.53 19.20
CA ALA A 633 -3.53 -13.58 20.13
C ALA A 633 -2.28 -14.36 20.58
N SER A 634 -1.86 -14.14 21.83
CA SER A 634 -0.79 -14.92 22.46
C SER A 634 -1.15 -16.41 22.46
N PRO A 635 -0.18 -17.32 22.25
CA PRO A 635 -0.45 -18.75 22.38
C PRO A 635 -0.88 -19.06 23.82
N PRO A 636 -1.89 -19.93 24.04
CA PRO A 636 -2.30 -20.30 25.38
C PRO A 636 -1.16 -20.99 26.15
N PRO A 637 -1.05 -20.81 27.47
CA PRO A 637 0.02 -21.36 28.27
C PRO A 637 0.03 -22.89 28.22
N GLN A 638 1.20 -23.47 27.93
CA GLN A 638 1.43 -24.92 27.90
C GLN A 638 1.47 -25.53 29.32
N HIS A 639 0.41 -25.43 30.11
CA HIS A 639 0.24 -26.30 31.28
C HIS A 639 -1.24 -26.46 31.61
N THR A 640 -1.87 -27.50 31.06
CA THR A 640 -2.73 -28.46 31.76
C THR A 640 -3.27 -29.46 30.74
N SER A 641 -3.26 -30.73 31.14
CA SER A 641 -3.78 -31.86 30.39
C SER A 641 -5.28 -31.73 30.11
N ASP A 642 -5.66 -32.18 28.92
CA ASP A 642 -7.02 -32.57 28.49
C ASP A 642 -8.04 -31.43 28.23
N THR A 643 -7.91 -30.74 27.09
CA THR A 643 -9.04 -30.34 26.20
C THR A 643 -8.52 -29.74 24.87
N PRO A 644 -9.16 -29.98 23.70
CA PRO A 644 -8.66 -29.52 22.41
C PRO A 644 -9.15 -28.10 22.09
N SER A 645 -8.37 -27.06 22.44
CA SER A 645 -8.66 -25.65 22.05
C SER A 645 -7.60 -25.06 21.12
N ALA A 646 -7.16 -25.82 20.11
CA ALA A 646 -6.22 -25.38 19.06
C ALA A 646 -6.92 -24.76 17.82
N THR A 647 -8.19 -24.40 17.94
CA THR A 647 -9.09 -24.10 16.81
C THR A 647 -8.82 -22.75 16.11
N PRO A 648 -8.68 -21.59 16.82
CA PRO A 648 -8.67 -20.27 16.17
C PRO A 648 -7.46 -20.02 15.24
N GLN A 649 -6.25 -20.35 15.71
CA GLN A 649 -5.01 -20.15 14.95
C GLN A 649 -4.95 -21.03 13.70
N LYS A 650 -5.50 -22.26 13.79
CA LYS A 650 -5.58 -23.19 12.65
C LYS A 650 -6.58 -22.72 11.60
N HIS A 651 -7.71 -22.14 12.01
CA HIS A 651 -8.68 -21.52 11.09
C HIS A 651 -8.06 -20.32 10.37
N TRP A 652 -7.41 -19.40 11.09
CA TRP A 652 -6.70 -18.26 10.49
C TRP A 652 -5.67 -18.70 9.45
N ILE A 653 -4.80 -19.66 9.78
CA ILE A 653 -3.78 -20.17 8.84
C ILE A 653 -4.43 -20.78 7.59
N THR A 654 -5.57 -21.45 7.74
CA THR A 654 -6.31 -22.03 6.61
C THR A 654 -6.94 -20.95 5.73
N SER A 655 -7.51 -19.91 6.33
CA SER A 655 -8.07 -18.75 5.61
C SER A 655 -6.99 -17.96 4.89
N LEU A 656 -5.90 -17.63 5.59
CA LEU A 656 -4.73 -16.97 5.01
C LEU A 656 -4.16 -17.79 3.85
N LYS A 657 -4.11 -19.12 4.00
CA LYS A 657 -3.72 -20.02 2.91
C LYS A 657 -4.60 -19.86 1.68
N SER A 658 -5.90 -20.05 1.85
CA SER A 658 -6.84 -19.99 0.74
C SER A 658 -6.85 -18.63 0.04
N ILE A 659 -6.82 -17.53 0.81
CA ILE A 659 -6.87 -16.17 0.27
C ILE A 659 -5.56 -15.83 -0.44
N SER A 660 -4.40 -16.12 0.16
CA SER A 660 -3.11 -15.84 -0.47
C SER A 660 -2.85 -16.70 -1.72
N GLU A 661 -3.24 -17.98 -1.72
CA GLU A 661 -3.10 -18.86 -2.90
C GLU A 661 -3.99 -18.36 -4.05
N GLU A 662 -5.22 -17.98 -3.75
CA GLU A 662 -6.12 -17.41 -4.75
C GLU A 662 -5.57 -16.09 -5.29
N LEU A 663 -5.20 -15.13 -4.43
CA LEU A 663 -4.63 -13.84 -4.88
C LEU A 663 -3.32 -14.01 -5.69
N ASP A 664 -2.46 -14.97 -5.33
CA ASP A 664 -1.23 -15.25 -6.09
C ASP A 664 -1.56 -15.85 -7.47
N ARG A 665 -2.55 -16.77 -7.55
CA ARG A 665 -3.07 -17.28 -8.82
C ARG A 665 -3.64 -16.15 -9.69
N GLN A 666 -4.41 -15.24 -9.10
CA GLN A 666 -4.96 -14.07 -9.81
C GLN A 666 -3.87 -13.18 -10.39
N LEU A 667 -2.77 -12.98 -9.65
CA LEU A 667 -1.61 -12.23 -10.11
C LEU A 667 -0.88 -12.94 -11.26
N GLU A 668 -0.75 -14.27 -11.19
CA GLU A 668 -0.15 -15.09 -12.24
C GLU A 668 -1.00 -15.10 -13.52
N ASP A 669 -2.32 -15.24 -13.40
CA ASP A 669 -3.26 -15.15 -14.52
C ASP A 669 -3.25 -13.76 -15.15
N TRP A 670 -3.25 -12.71 -14.32
CA TRP A 670 -3.11 -11.33 -14.79
C TRP A 670 -1.83 -11.19 -15.62
N PHE A 671 -0.69 -11.66 -15.13
CA PHE A 671 0.58 -11.58 -15.85
C PHE A 671 0.55 -12.39 -17.15
N GLY A 672 -0.02 -13.60 -17.12
CA GLY A 672 -0.18 -14.47 -18.28
C GLY A 672 -1.06 -13.85 -19.38
N SER A 673 -2.06 -13.07 -18.98
CA SER A 673 -3.00 -12.39 -19.90
C SER A 673 -2.40 -11.18 -20.62
N LEU A 674 -1.30 -10.60 -20.10
CA LEU A 674 -0.66 -9.43 -20.71
C LEU A 674 -0.26 -9.71 -22.18
N PRO A 675 -0.50 -8.76 -23.11
CA PRO A 675 -0.10 -8.90 -24.50
C PRO A 675 1.41 -9.07 -24.67
N ASN A 676 1.82 -9.88 -25.66
CA ASN A 676 3.24 -10.14 -25.97
C ASN A 676 4.11 -8.87 -26.08
N PRO A 677 3.66 -7.76 -26.69
CA PRO A 677 4.49 -6.55 -26.80
C PRO A 677 4.83 -5.86 -25.48
N ILE A 678 4.08 -6.11 -24.40
CA ILE A 678 4.27 -5.48 -23.09
C ILE A 678 4.48 -6.50 -21.96
N ARG A 679 4.49 -7.80 -22.27
CA ARG A 679 4.66 -8.88 -21.29
C ARG A 679 6.15 -9.22 -21.18
N PRO A 680 6.83 -8.79 -20.10
CA PRO A 680 8.24 -9.08 -19.91
C PRO A 680 8.46 -10.57 -19.59
N THR A 681 9.71 -11.04 -19.67
CA THR A 681 10.05 -12.42 -19.28
C THR A 681 10.32 -12.50 -17.77
N LEU A 682 9.69 -13.45 -17.09
CA LEU A 682 10.01 -13.78 -15.69
C LEU A 682 11.25 -14.70 -15.67
N GLY A 683 12.38 -14.21 -15.16
CA GLY A 683 13.62 -14.99 -15.09
C GLY A 683 14.53 -14.57 -13.95
N ASN A 684 15.64 -15.30 -13.75
CA ASN A 684 16.66 -14.99 -12.74
C ASN A 684 17.56 -13.82 -13.15
N THR A 685 17.79 -13.65 -14.46
CA THR A 685 18.46 -12.49 -15.06
C THR A 685 17.41 -11.68 -15.80
N ILE A 686 16.99 -10.58 -15.19
CA ILE A 686 16.01 -9.69 -15.80
C ILE A 686 16.76 -8.80 -16.79
N SER A 687 16.50 -8.95 -18.09
CA SER A 687 16.96 -8.03 -19.13
C SER A 687 15.77 -7.15 -19.50
N ALA A 688 15.85 -5.86 -19.18
CA ALA A 688 14.85 -4.89 -19.63
C ALA A 688 15.25 -4.41 -21.03
N ASN A 689 14.48 -4.79 -22.05
CA ASN A 689 14.71 -4.33 -23.42
C ASN A 689 14.03 -2.97 -23.66
N ASN A 690 13.00 -2.64 -22.87
CA ASN A 690 12.24 -1.38 -22.94
C ASN A 690 11.91 -0.84 -21.52
N PRO A 691 11.89 0.49 -21.29
CA PRO A 691 11.40 1.10 -20.04
C PRO A 691 10.08 0.53 -19.48
N TYR A 692 9.14 0.11 -20.33
CA TYR A 692 7.86 -0.46 -19.88
C TYR A 692 8.00 -1.80 -19.14
N ASP A 693 8.96 -2.63 -19.54
CA ASP A 693 9.19 -3.95 -18.94
C ASP A 693 9.45 -3.80 -17.44
N THR A 694 10.31 -2.86 -17.07
CA THR A 694 10.69 -2.61 -15.68
C THR A 694 9.51 -2.12 -14.85
N TYR A 695 8.61 -1.31 -15.44
CA TYR A 695 7.39 -0.84 -14.76
C TYR A 695 6.41 -1.97 -14.45
N ILE A 696 6.17 -2.85 -15.42
CA ILE A 696 5.30 -4.03 -15.26
C ILE A 696 5.90 -4.98 -14.22
N LEU A 697 7.21 -5.25 -14.30
CA LEU A 697 7.90 -6.11 -13.33
C LEU A 697 7.87 -5.52 -11.91
N ALA A 698 8.10 -4.21 -11.76
CA ALA A 698 8.00 -3.55 -10.46
C ALA A 698 6.59 -3.71 -9.86
N ARG A 699 5.53 -3.53 -10.66
CA ARG A 699 4.14 -3.72 -10.19
C ARG A 699 3.80 -5.18 -9.90
N TYR A 700 4.31 -6.12 -10.70
CA TYR A 700 4.14 -7.55 -10.44
C TYR A 700 4.80 -7.96 -9.11
N TYR A 701 6.08 -7.66 -8.93
CA TYR A 701 6.83 -8.08 -7.74
C TYR A 701 6.41 -7.33 -6.47
N VAL A 702 6.02 -6.04 -6.56
CA VAL A 702 5.45 -5.32 -5.41
C VAL A 702 4.12 -5.96 -4.97
N THR A 703 3.28 -6.38 -5.91
CA THR A 703 2.02 -7.05 -5.60
C THR A 703 2.27 -8.43 -4.99
N LYS A 704 3.20 -9.22 -5.57
CA LYS A 704 3.52 -10.57 -5.11
C LYS A 704 4.09 -10.59 -3.69
N HIS A 705 5.04 -9.71 -3.35
CA HIS A 705 5.56 -9.69 -1.98
C HIS A 705 4.52 -9.18 -0.98
N ILE A 706 3.63 -8.24 -1.35
CA ILE A 706 2.51 -7.82 -0.49
C ILE A 706 1.57 -9.01 -0.21
N ILE A 707 1.17 -9.78 -1.22
CA ILE A 707 0.32 -10.99 -1.03
C ILE A 707 0.97 -11.98 -0.04
N CYS A 708 2.29 -12.17 -0.14
CA CYS A 708 3.02 -13.16 0.66
C CYS A 708 3.47 -12.64 2.05
N ARG A 709 3.53 -11.32 2.26
CA ARG A 709 4.09 -10.68 3.47
C ARG A 709 3.41 -11.12 4.78
N PRO A 710 2.08 -11.35 4.86
CA PRO A 710 1.45 -11.80 6.10
C PRO A 710 2.02 -13.12 6.64
N SER A 711 2.43 -14.04 5.76
CA SER A 711 3.09 -15.29 6.17
C SER A 711 4.47 -15.04 6.81
N LEU A 712 5.22 -14.07 6.29
CA LEU A 712 6.52 -13.67 6.84
C LEU A 712 6.36 -12.97 8.19
N VAL A 713 5.37 -12.07 8.31
CA VAL A 713 5.03 -11.43 9.59
C VAL A 713 4.62 -12.49 10.61
N PHE A 714 3.81 -13.48 10.23
CA PHE A 714 3.44 -14.60 11.10
C PHE A 714 4.67 -15.41 11.57
N ALA A 715 5.59 -15.75 10.64
CA ALA A 715 6.82 -16.46 10.97
C ALA A 715 7.70 -15.66 11.96
N ALA A 716 7.73 -14.33 11.81
CA ALA A 716 8.51 -13.45 12.69
C ALA A 716 8.01 -13.42 14.15
N HIS A 717 6.71 -13.63 14.38
CA HIS A 717 6.06 -13.65 15.70
C HIS A 717 6.10 -15.03 16.38
N THR A 718 6.38 -16.10 15.64
CA THR A 718 6.42 -17.47 16.19
C THR A 718 7.75 -17.67 16.95
N GLN A 719 7.79 -17.24 18.22
CA GLN A 719 8.98 -17.39 19.06
C GLN A 719 9.23 -18.86 19.42
N GLY A 720 10.36 -19.43 18.98
CA GLY A 720 10.90 -20.69 19.52
C GLY A 720 10.71 -21.97 18.70
N SER A 721 9.88 -21.97 17.63
CA SER A 721 9.80 -23.12 16.72
C SER A 721 10.68 -22.90 15.49
N THR A 722 11.69 -23.75 15.30
CA THR A 722 12.49 -23.80 14.04
C THR A 722 11.69 -24.41 12.87
N VAL A 723 10.53 -25.00 13.15
CA VAL A 723 9.69 -25.67 12.15
C VAL A 723 8.45 -24.83 11.89
N LEU A 724 8.39 -24.22 10.70
CA LEU A 724 7.25 -23.48 10.18
C LEU A 724 6.34 -24.41 9.37
N PRO A 725 5.01 -24.16 9.31
CA PRO A 725 4.14 -24.85 8.36
C PRO A 725 4.63 -24.68 6.93
N GLU A 726 4.56 -25.74 6.11
CA GLU A 726 5.10 -25.76 4.75
C GLU A 726 4.60 -24.60 3.89
N PHE A 727 3.30 -24.32 3.93
CA PHE A 727 2.68 -23.19 3.22
C PHE A 727 3.26 -21.83 3.66
N ILE A 728 3.44 -21.63 4.97
CA ILE A 728 3.99 -20.37 5.51
C ILE A 728 5.42 -20.19 5.03
N PHE A 729 6.26 -21.24 5.12
CA PHE A 729 7.64 -21.18 4.66
C PHE A 729 7.73 -20.95 3.14
N ALA A 730 6.90 -21.62 2.34
CA ALA A 730 6.83 -21.43 0.89
C ALA A 730 6.49 -19.97 0.53
N ASN A 731 5.51 -19.37 1.20
CA ASN A 731 5.16 -17.96 1.01
C ASN A 731 6.25 -17.01 1.52
N CYS A 732 6.93 -17.32 2.63
CA CYS A 732 8.08 -16.53 3.07
C CYS A 732 9.17 -16.48 1.99
N LYS A 733 9.47 -17.63 1.36
CA LYS A 733 10.41 -17.70 0.24
C LYS A 733 9.96 -16.87 -0.96
N LYS A 734 8.69 -17.01 -1.38
CA LYS A 734 8.11 -16.16 -2.44
C LYS A 734 8.21 -14.68 -2.10
N CYS A 735 7.95 -14.30 -0.85
CA CYS A 735 8.00 -12.92 -0.36
C CYS A 735 9.43 -12.36 -0.48
N VAL A 736 10.43 -13.08 0.06
CA VAL A 736 11.85 -12.71 -0.01
C VAL A 736 12.31 -12.56 -1.47
N ASP A 737 12.02 -13.55 -2.31
CA ASP A 737 12.42 -13.53 -3.72
C ASP A 737 11.76 -12.38 -4.49
N SER A 738 10.51 -12.06 -4.16
CA SER A 738 9.78 -10.94 -4.77
C SER A 738 10.31 -9.59 -4.30
N CYS A 739 10.66 -9.43 -3.00
CA CYS A 739 11.32 -8.23 -2.49
C CYS A 739 12.63 -7.95 -3.24
N ARG A 740 13.47 -8.98 -3.42
CA ARG A 740 14.74 -8.89 -4.15
C ARG A 740 14.55 -8.38 -5.58
N LYS A 741 13.61 -8.99 -6.31
CA LYS A 741 13.30 -8.63 -7.70
C LYS A 741 12.64 -7.26 -7.83
N PHE A 742 11.83 -6.87 -6.85
CA PHE A 742 11.26 -5.53 -6.76
C PHE A 742 12.34 -4.47 -6.56
N ILE A 743 13.27 -4.66 -5.60
CA ILE A 743 14.37 -3.70 -5.34
C ILE A 743 15.18 -3.46 -6.61
N TRP A 744 15.51 -4.52 -7.35
CA TRP A 744 16.19 -4.42 -8.63
C TRP A 744 15.38 -3.65 -9.69
N ALA A 745 14.08 -3.94 -9.84
CA ALA A 745 13.26 -3.24 -10.83
C ALA A 745 13.09 -1.75 -10.46
N ALA A 746 12.90 -1.47 -9.18
CA ALA A 746 12.82 -0.11 -8.65
C ALA A 746 14.14 0.65 -8.83
N SER A 747 15.31 0.00 -8.64
CA SER A 747 16.62 0.64 -8.80
C SER A 747 16.86 1.18 -10.21
N ILE A 748 16.38 0.47 -11.24
CA ILE A 748 16.48 0.93 -12.63
C ILE A 748 15.58 2.15 -12.88
N ILE A 749 14.34 2.12 -12.42
CA ILE A 749 13.38 3.22 -12.65
C ILE A 749 13.82 4.48 -11.90
N MET A 750 14.32 4.31 -10.68
CA MET A 750 14.69 5.42 -9.80
C MET A 750 15.97 6.17 -10.20
N ARG A 751 16.73 5.65 -11.18
CA ARG A 751 17.82 6.40 -11.85
C ARG A 751 17.31 7.59 -12.65
N GLN A 752 16.01 7.64 -12.92
CA GLN A 752 15.38 8.72 -13.66
C GLN A 752 14.28 9.38 -12.83
N ARG A 753 14.04 10.67 -13.09
CA ARG A 753 12.92 11.39 -12.50
C ARG A 753 11.59 10.91 -13.09
N THR A 754 10.68 10.42 -12.24
CA THR A 754 9.34 9.96 -12.66
C THR A 754 8.28 10.31 -11.61
N TYR A 755 7.00 10.25 -11.98
CA TYR A 755 5.88 10.52 -11.07
C TYR A 755 5.80 9.57 -9.84
N GLY A 756 6.44 8.39 -9.90
CA GLY A 756 6.30 7.37 -8.87
C GLY A 756 7.43 7.36 -7.83
N ASN A 757 8.45 8.22 -7.95
CA ASN A 757 9.69 8.05 -7.20
C ASN A 757 9.52 8.11 -5.68
N TRP A 758 8.67 9.02 -5.18
CA TRP A 758 8.38 9.08 -3.74
C TRP A 758 7.77 7.76 -3.22
N HIS A 759 6.75 7.24 -3.89
CA HIS A 759 6.11 5.97 -3.53
C HIS A 759 7.07 4.79 -3.67
N ARG A 760 7.95 4.79 -4.68
CA ARG A 760 8.96 3.75 -4.85
C ARG A 760 10.01 3.76 -3.74
N MET A 761 10.44 4.92 -3.26
CA MET A 761 11.31 5.00 -2.06
C MET A 761 10.66 4.32 -0.86
N GLN A 762 9.38 4.63 -0.60
CA GLN A 762 8.63 4.02 0.51
C GLN A 762 8.50 2.51 0.32
N ALA A 763 8.09 2.06 -0.87
CA ALA A 763 7.96 0.64 -1.18
C ALA A 763 9.31 -0.11 -1.09
N MET A 764 10.43 0.53 -1.47
CA MET A 764 11.78 -0.03 -1.29
C MET A 764 12.12 -0.16 0.18
N LEU A 765 11.83 0.85 1.00
CA LEU A 765 12.01 0.77 2.45
C LEU A 765 11.17 -0.37 3.06
N ALA A 766 9.90 -0.49 2.66
CA ALA A 766 9.02 -1.57 3.10
C ALA A 766 9.55 -2.96 2.69
N ALA A 767 10.11 -3.10 1.49
CA ALA A 767 10.77 -4.33 1.04
C ALA A 767 12.02 -4.64 1.88
N ILE A 768 12.85 -3.63 2.21
CA ILE A 768 14.00 -3.81 3.09
C ILE A 768 13.56 -4.18 4.51
N PHE A 769 12.57 -3.53 5.12
CA PHE A 769 12.03 -3.93 6.42
C PHE A 769 11.51 -5.37 6.43
N THR A 770 10.87 -5.79 5.35
CA THR A 770 10.42 -7.18 5.18
C THR A 770 11.62 -8.14 5.14
N LEU A 771 12.68 -7.80 4.39
CA LEU A 771 13.91 -8.59 4.32
C LEU A 771 14.68 -8.60 5.64
N SER A 772 14.75 -7.48 6.37
CA SER A 772 15.35 -7.38 7.70
C SER A 772 14.62 -8.26 8.70
N THR A 773 13.28 -8.29 8.61
CA THR A 773 12.44 -9.17 9.44
C THR A 773 12.75 -10.64 9.14
N ALA A 774 12.91 -11.03 7.87
CA ALA A 774 13.34 -12.38 7.51
C ALA A 774 14.77 -12.68 7.98
N LYS A 775 15.72 -11.76 7.77
CA LYS A 775 17.12 -11.90 8.16
C LYS A 775 17.29 -12.09 9.67
N THR A 776 16.47 -11.44 10.47
CA THR A 776 16.47 -11.56 11.94
C THR A 776 15.60 -12.70 12.46
N THR A 777 14.87 -13.42 11.60
CA THR A 777 14.05 -14.57 11.97
C THR A 777 14.84 -15.87 11.73
N PRO A 778 15.21 -16.65 12.77
CA PRO A 778 16.12 -17.78 12.63
C PRO A 778 15.72 -18.81 11.55
N ALA A 779 14.43 -19.10 11.40
CA ALA A 779 13.92 -20.05 10.40
C ALA A 779 14.02 -19.53 8.95
N LEU A 780 14.16 -18.21 8.74
CA LEU A 780 14.17 -17.56 7.43
C LEU A 780 15.53 -16.94 7.08
N GLU A 781 16.46 -16.86 8.04
CA GLU A 781 17.74 -16.17 7.89
C GLU A 781 18.51 -16.63 6.62
N ALA A 782 18.54 -17.94 6.37
CA ALA A 782 19.24 -18.53 5.23
C ALA A 782 18.68 -18.13 3.85
N LEU A 783 17.44 -17.60 3.79
CA LEU A 783 16.82 -17.14 2.54
C LEU A 783 17.35 -15.79 2.05
N VAL A 784 18.05 -15.04 2.91
CA VAL A 784 18.52 -13.68 2.63
C VAL A 784 20.06 -13.55 2.78
N PRO A 785 20.87 -14.33 2.02
CA PRO A 785 22.32 -14.25 2.09
C PRO A 785 22.90 -12.95 1.53
N ASP A 786 22.14 -12.28 0.65
CA ASP A 786 22.52 -11.08 -0.11
C ASP A 786 21.97 -9.78 0.51
N PHE A 787 21.55 -9.82 1.78
CA PHE A 787 20.89 -8.71 2.46
C PHE A 787 21.65 -7.39 2.36
N ASP A 788 22.95 -7.39 2.67
CA ASP A 788 23.76 -6.16 2.71
C ASP A 788 23.89 -5.49 1.34
N GLU A 789 23.95 -6.29 0.26
CA GLU A 789 24.01 -5.75 -1.11
C GLU A 789 22.67 -5.16 -1.54
N LEU A 790 21.55 -5.75 -1.10
CA LEU A 790 20.22 -5.18 -1.34
C LEU A 790 20.01 -3.85 -0.60
N VAL A 791 20.46 -3.75 0.65
CA VAL A 791 20.41 -2.50 1.41
C VAL A 791 21.32 -1.45 0.77
N LYS A 792 22.52 -1.83 0.33
CA LYS A 792 23.45 -0.93 -0.38
C LYS A 792 22.88 -0.43 -1.70
N GLU A 793 22.28 -1.30 -2.52
CA GLU A 793 21.61 -0.90 -3.77
C GLU A 793 20.48 0.10 -3.46
N ALA A 794 19.67 -0.17 -2.43
CA ALA A 794 18.61 0.75 -2.01
C ALA A 794 19.16 2.12 -1.57
N ILE A 795 20.24 2.14 -0.78
CA ILE A 795 20.92 3.38 -0.41
C ILE A 795 21.40 4.12 -1.65
N GLN A 796 22.13 3.47 -2.56
CA GLN A 796 22.68 4.11 -3.77
C GLN A 796 21.59 4.69 -4.68
N CYS A 797 20.41 4.08 -4.72
CA CYS A 797 19.28 4.57 -5.51
C CYS A 797 18.58 5.78 -4.89
N ILE A 798 18.53 5.83 -3.56
CA ILE A 798 17.82 6.88 -2.82
C ILE A 798 18.76 8.05 -2.50
N GLU A 799 20.06 7.81 -2.34
CA GLU A 799 21.10 8.81 -2.00
C GLU A 799 21.03 10.07 -2.86
N PRO A 800 20.81 10.02 -4.20
CA PRO A 800 20.62 11.23 -4.97
C PRO A 800 19.53 12.12 -4.35
N TRP A 801 18.39 11.56 -3.97
CA TRP A 801 17.21 12.29 -3.49
C TRP A 801 17.38 12.93 -2.10
N ALA A 802 18.45 12.58 -1.39
CA ALA A 802 18.84 13.15 -0.10
C ALA A 802 19.15 14.66 -0.21
N GLY A 803 18.91 15.43 0.84
CA GLY A 803 19.12 16.88 0.90
C GLY A 803 18.04 17.71 0.20
N HIS A 804 17.15 17.06 -0.55
CA HIS A 804 16.07 17.71 -1.31
C HIS A 804 14.67 17.18 -0.98
N CYS A 805 14.61 16.04 -0.28
CA CYS A 805 13.39 15.42 0.22
C CYS A 805 13.68 14.90 1.62
N GLU A 806 13.12 15.52 2.65
CA GLU A 806 13.32 15.14 4.05
C GLU A 806 12.91 13.68 4.32
N ALA A 807 11.91 13.17 3.60
CA ALA A 807 11.56 11.75 3.63
C ALA A 807 12.71 10.87 3.09
N ALA A 808 13.36 11.25 1.99
CA ALA A 808 14.50 10.52 1.43
C ALA A 808 15.70 10.52 2.40
N ASP A 809 16.01 11.67 3.01
CA ASP A 809 17.06 11.78 4.04
C ASP A 809 16.82 10.81 5.19
N THR A 810 15.56 10.76 5.64
CA THR A 810 15.18 9.88 6.74
C THR A 810 15.23 8.41 6.34
N VAL A 811 14.76 8.06 5.14
CA VAL A 811 14.88 6.69 4.61
C VAL A 811 16.34 6.27 4.52
N ILE A 812 17.24 7.12 4.03
CA ILE A 812 18.68 6.82 3.96
C ILE A 812 19.27 6.62 5.35
N SER A 813 18.89 7.47 6.31
CA SER A 813 19.33 7.32 7.71
C SER A 813 18.92 5.94 8.24
N MET A 814 17.65 5.57 8.09
CA MET A 814 17.15 4.24 8.49
C MET A 814 17.89 3.09 7.78
N LEU A 815 18.10 3.17 6.47
CA LEU A 815 18.81 2.15 5.71
C LEU A 815 20.29 2.04 6.11
N LYS A 816 20.95 3.17 6.38
CA LYS A 816 22.33 3.21 6.89
C LYS A 816 22.40 2.56 8.28
N THR A 817 21.45 2.83 9.17
CA THR A 817 21.34 2.16 10.48
C THR A 817 21.11 0.65 10.35
N ILE A 818 20.24 0.21 9.44
CA ILE A 818 20.01 -1.22 9.19
C ILE A 818 21.28 -1.91 8.69
N ARG A 819 22.05 -1.23 7.82
CA ARG A 819 23.30 -1.75 7.25
C ARG A 819 24.46 -1.72 8.24
N GLN A 820 24.49 -0.71 9.10
CA GLN A 820 25.55 -0.52 10.08
C GLN A 820 25.10 -1.12 11.42
N LYS A 821 25.64 -2.30 11.75
CA LYS A 821 26.09 -2.44 13.14
C LYS A 821 27.06 -1.26 13.38
N ILE A 822 26.82 -0.42 14.38
CA ILE A 822 27.67 0.75 14.63
C ILE A 822 29.03 0.20 15.06
N ASN A 823 29.95 0.07 14.10
CA ASN A 823 31.30 -0.44 14.36
C ASN A 823 32.25 0.69 14.78
N SER A 824 31.86 1.95 14.53
CA SER A 824 32.60 3.12 14.97
C SER A 824 31.71 4.35 15.19
N ILE A 825 32.05 5.17 16.18
CA ILE A 825 31.45 6.48 16.48
C ILE A 825 32.58 7.51 16.41
N HIS A 826 32.50 8.47 15.51
CA HIS A 826 33.60 9.40 15.25
C HIS A 826 33.37 10.82 15.79
N GLY A 827 34.45 11.52 16.12
CA GLY A 827 34.43 12.96 16.38
C GLY A 827 33.64 13.37 17.62
N VAL A 828 33.55 12.50 18.63
CA VAL A 828 32.77 12.72 19.86
C VAL A 828 33.62 13.26 20.99
N ARG A 829 33.03 14.06 21.88
CA ARG A 829 33.66 14.44 23.14
C ARG A 829 33.41 13.37 24.20
N LEU A 830 34.39 13.18 25.07
CA LEU A 830 34.26 12.38 26.29
C LEU A 830 34.19 13.30 27.51
N THR A 831 33.58 12.83 28.58
CA THR A 831 33.46 13.61 29.83
C THR A 831 34.84 13.99 30.37
N GLY A 832 35.06 15.29 30.59
CA GLY A 832 36.31 15.82 31.14
C GLY A 832 37.39 16.13 30.10
N GLU A 833 37.21 15.72 28.85
CA GLU A 833 38.17 15.93 27.75
C GLU A 833 37.66 17.00 26.77
N PRO A 834 38.46 18.03 26.44
CA PRO A 834 38.07 19.03 25.45
C PRO A 834 38.24 18.53 24.01
N SER A 835 39.02 17.46 23.82
CA SER A 835 39.33 16.87 22.52
C SER A 835 38.25 15.91 22.05
N THR A 836 38.24 15.67 20.73
CA THR A 836 37.34 14.72 20.07
C THR A 836 38.01 13.36 19.89
N TRP A 837 37.19 12.31 19.90
CA TRP A 837 37.60 10.91 19.92
C TRP A 837 36.74 10.08 18.96
N ASP A 838 37.32 9.00 18.49
CA ASP A 838 36.68 7.95 17.71
C ASP A 838 36.62 6.69 18.57
N ILE A 839 35.44 6.09 18.68
CA ILE A 839 35.16 4.88 19.47
C ILE A 839 34.90 3.74 18.50
N GLN A 840 35.68 2.65 18.59
CA GLN A 840 35.45 1.42 17.82
C GLN A 840 34.65 0.42 18.64
N ILE A 841 33.75 -0.29 17.98
CA ILE A 841 32.82 -1.25 18.56
C ILE A 841 32.87 -2.54 17.74
N GLU A 842 33.08 -3.67 18.41
CA GLU A 842 32.99 -4.99 17.80
C GLU A 842 31.81 -5.77 18.37
N TYR A 843 31.20 -6.60 17.52
CA TYR A 843 30.07 -7.44 17.90
C TYR A 843 30.52 -8.91 17.83
N PRO A 844 30.61 -9.62 18.96
CA PRO A 844 30.86 -11.06 18.97
C PRO A 844 29.84 -11.81 18.10
N ALA A 845 30.26 -12.90 17.47
CA ALA A 845 29.39 -13.67 16.56
C ALA A 845 28.15 -14.26 17.26
N ASP A 846 28.22 -14.42 18.57
CA ASP A 846 27.23 -15.00 19.48
C ASP A 846 26.47 -13.96 20.31
N SER A 847 26.72 -12.66 20.13
CA SER A 847 26.07 -11.60 20.90
C SER A 847 25.60 -10.41 20.04
N PRO A 848 24.35 -9.94 20.22
CA PRO A 848 23.90 -8.68 19.61
C PRO A 848 24.50 -7.43 20.29
N GLN A 849 25.17 -7.57 21.44
CA GLN A 849 25.76 -6.46 22.18
C GLN A 849 27.16 -6.13 21.65
N GLY A 850 27.36 -4.86 21.28
CA GLY A 850 28.67 -4.35 20.86
C GLY A 850 29.57 -4.05 22.06
N THR A 851 30.84 -4.42 21.96
CA THR A 851 31.86 -4.08 22.95
C THR A 851 32.77 -3.00 22.39
N VAL A 852 33.03 -1.95 23.17
CA VAL A 852 34.02 -0.93 22.80
C VAL A 852 35.41 -1.56 22.81
N THR A 853 36.09 -1.60 21.67
CA THR A 853 37.41 -2.23 21.52
C THR A 853 38.55 -1.21 21.51
N SER A 854 38.30 0.02 21.06
CA SER A 854 39.29 1.09 21.15
C SER A 854 38.65 2.48 21.18
N VAL A 855 39.37 3.44 21.76
CA VAL A 855 39.01 4.85 21.78
C VAL A 855 40.25 5.65 21.41
N THR A 856 40.25 6.32 20.26
CA THR A 856 41.42 6.99 19.68
C THR A 856 41.15 8.47 19.42
N PRO A 857 42.14 9.37 19.50
CA PRO A 857 41.93 10.78 19.16
C PRO A 857 41.38 10.93 17.73
N HIS A 858 40.41 11.81 17.55
CA HIS A 858 39.84 12.11 16.24
C HIS A 858 40.75 13.08 15.47
N GLU A 859 41.13 12.72 14.24
CA GLU A 859 41.84 13.61 13.33
C GLU A 859 40.84 14.25 12.34
N PRO A 860 40.52 15.55 12.48
CA PRO A 860 39.50 16.17 11.64
C PRO A 860 40.00 16.36 10.20
N SER A 861 39.25 15.85 9.22
CA SER A 861 39.58 15.99 7.79
C SER A 861 39.19 17.35 7.19
N THR A 862 38.32 18.11 7.85
CA THR A 862 37.85 19.44 7.41
C THR A 862 37.61 20.37 8.59
N LYS A 863 37.96 21.65 8.45
CA LYS A 863 37.63 22.72 9.41
C LYS A 863 36.17 23.15 9.20
N ASP A 864 35.22 22.39 9.74
CA ASP A 864 33.86 22.89 9.92
C ASP A 864 33.53 22.98 11.41
N ASP A 865 33.18 24.19 11.85
CA ASP A 865 32.75 24.53 13.21
C ASP A 865 31.36 23.94 13.50
N PHE A 866 31.31 22.68 13.95
CA PHE A 866 30.19 22.16 14.72
C PHE A 866 30.68 21.72 16.10
N GLU A 867 29.97 22.08 17.17
CA GLU A 867 30.27 21.59 18.52
C GLU A 867 30.07 20.07 18.55
N SER A 868 31.16 19.30 18.59
CA SER A 868 31.12 17.84 18.69
C SER A 868 30.20 17.35 19.82
N PRO A 869 29.35 16.34 19.58
CA PRO A 869 28.43 15.82 20.59
C PRO A 869 29.18 15.10 21.72
N LEU A 870 28.63 15.13 22.93
CA LEU A 870 29.18 14.44 24.10
C LEU A 870 28.67 12.99 24.12
N THR A 871 29.59 12.02 24.18
CA THR A 871 29.25 10.63 24.45
C THR A 871 29.29 10.38 25.96
N LEU A 872 28.24 9.75 26.47
CA LEU A 872 28.10 9.35 27.87
C LEU A 872 27.85 7.84 27.93
N PRO A 873 28.22 7.17 29.04
CA PRO A 873 27.59 5.90 29.40
C PRO A 873 26.07 6.05 29.41
N ALA A 874 25.38 4.93 29.18
CA ALA A 874 23.93 4.92 29.25
C ALA A 874 23.44 5.37 30.64
N LEU A 875 22.25 5.98 30.67
CA LEU A 875 21.66 6.42 31.92
C LEU A 875 21.16 5.22 32.73
N THR A 876 21.02 5.43 34.02
CA THR A 876 20.48 4.43 34.95
C THR A 876 19.35 5.04 35.78
N HIS A 877 18.38 4.21 36.16
CA HIS A 877 17.42 4.55 37.22
C HIS A 877 17.83 3.86 38.51
N PRO A 878 18.58 4.52 39.40
CA PRO A 878 19.08 3.88 40.61
C PRO A 878 17.99 3.57 41.64
N HIS A 879 16.79 4.16 41.49
CA HIS A 879 15.70 4.03 42.46
C HIS A 879 14.36 4.43 41.82
N ILE A 880 13.52 3.47 41.44
CA ILE A 880 12.23 3.75 40.79
C ILE A 880 11.15 2.72 41.16
N HIS A 881 9.88 3.14 41.33
CA HIS A 881 8.78 2.21 41.58
C HIS A 881 8.11 1.75 40.28
N LEU A 882 8.24 0.47 39.96
CA LEU A 882 7.69 -0.12 38.74
C LEU A 882 6.19 -0.41 38.88
N ASP A 883 5.78 -0.84 40.07
CA ASP A 883 4.39 -1.17 40.41
C ASP A 883 3.46 0.05 40.47
N LYS A 884 4.03 1.23 40.74
CA LYS A 884 3.32 2.48 40.99
C LYS A 884 3.34 3.47 39.83
N ALA A 885 4.02 3.15 38.74
CA ALA A 885 4.13 4.03 37.58
C ALA A 885 2.74 4.30 36.94
N PHE A 886 2.50 5.51 36.46
CA PHE A 886 1.30 5.89 35.67
C PHE A 886 -0.08 5.66 36.31
N ILE A 887 -0.18 5.44 37.63
CA ILE A 887 -1.48 5.31 38.33
C ILE A 887 -2.40 6.50 38.02
N HIS A 888 -1.84 7.72 37.94
CA HIS A 888 -2.64 8.92 37.65
C HIS A 888 -3.19 9.01 36.22
N SER A 889 -2.55 8.31 35.28
CA SER A 889 -2.93 8.31 33.87
C SER A 889 -3.89 7.18 33.50
N ALA A 890 -4.05 6.19 34.39
CA ALA A 890 -5.00 5.10 34.21
C ALA A 890 -6.42 5.57 34.60
N PRO A 891 -7.41 5.50 33.69
CA PRO A 891 -8.78 5.93 33.96
C PRO A 891 -9.41 5.21 35.17
N GLU A 892 -8.98 3.99 35.42
CA GLU A 892 -9.46 3.10 36.49
C GLU A 892 -9.20 3.68 37.89
N TYR A 893 -8.12 4.47 38.04
CA TYR A 893 -7.72 5.05 39.33
C TYR A 893 -8.08 6.55 39.46
N ALA A 894 -8.75 7.13 38.47
CA ALA A 894 -9.19 8.53 38.49
C ALA A 894 -9.95 8.93 39.78
N PRO A 895 -10.78 8.07 40.42
CA PRO A 895 -11.45 8.41 41.68
C PRO A 895 -10.52 8.59 42.89
N PHE A 896 -9.26 8.13 42.80
CA PHE A 896 -8.32 8.13 43.93
C PHE A 896 -7.24 9.21 43.82
N LEU A 897 -7.30 10.07 42.81
CA LEU A 897 -6.29 11.12 42.59
C LEU A 897 -6.23 12.12 43.78
N PRO A 898 -5.03 12.47 44.28
CA PRO A 898 -4.88 13.47 45.33
C PRO A 898 -5.27 14.86 44.82
N THR A 899 -5.90 15.66 45.69
CA THR A 899 -6.43 17.00 45.39
C THR A 899 -5.79 18.11 46.21
N ALA A 900 -5.33 17.82 47.43
CA ALA A 900 -4.70 18.78 48.33
C ALA A 900 -3.16 18.78 48.26
N GLY A 901 -2.55 17.77 47.62
CA GLY A 901 -1.11 17.69 47.37
C GLY A 901 -0.28 17.43 48.64
N THR A 902 -0.88 16.80 49.65
CA THR A 902 -0.18 16.49 50.92
C THR A 902 0.38 15.07 50.93
N PHE A 903 1.48 14.85 51.66
CA PHE A 903 2.10 13.52 51.81
C PHE A 903 1.12 12.46 52.33
N GLN A 904 0.34 12.81 53.36
CA GLN A 904 -0.63 11.90 53.97
C GLN A 904 -1.78 11.54 53.01
N GLU A 905 -2.24 12.50 52.21
CA GLU A 905 -3.25 12.26 51.18
C GLU A 905 -2.71 11.34 50.09
N ALA A 906 -1.50 11.61 49.58
CA ALA A 906 -0.86 10.79 48.55
C ALA A 906 -0.69 9.32 48.98
N LEU A 907 -0.27 9.08 50.23
CA LEU A 907 -0.20 7.72 50.80
C LEU A 907 -1.59 7.05 50.88
N THR A 908 -2.60 7.78 51.33
CA THR A 908 -3.97 7.26 51.47
C THR A 908 -4.58 6.94 50.10
N SER A 909 -4.38 7.81 49.12
CA SER A 909 -4.80 7.64 47.73
C SER A 909 -4.13 6.43 47.08
N THR A 910 -2.82 6.30 47.24
CA THR A 910 -2.04 5.15 46.74
C THR A 910 -2.53 3.85 47.37
N THR A 911 -2.81 3.87 48.68
CA THR A 911 -3.33 2.69 49.41
C THR A 911 -4.68 2.23 48.86
N LYS A 912 -5.55 3.16 48.44
CA LYS A 912 -6.83 2.81 47.81
C LYS A 912 -6.64 2.28 46.39
N ALA A 913 -5.76 2.89 45.61
CA ALA A 913 -5.45 2.43 44.26
C ALA A 913 -4.85 1.01 44.26
N LYS A 914 -3.92 0.71 45.18
CA LYS A 914 -3.26 -0.62 45.23
C LYS A 914 -4.21 -1.79 45.48
N GLN A 915 -5.36 -1.55 46.12
CA GLN A 915 -6.40 -2.57 46.33
C GLN A 915 -7.05 -3.04 45.03
N GLN A 916 -6.89 -2.28 43.94
CA GLN A 916 -7.49 -2.57 42.64
C GLN A 916 -6.45 -3.03 41.60
N PHE A 917 -5.19 -3.20 41.98
CA PHE A 917 -4.16 -3.63 41.04
C PHE A 917 -4.49 -5.02 40.48
N SER A 918 -4.41 -5.11 39.16
CA SER A 918 -4.47 -6.37 38.43
C SER A 918 -3.13 -6.64 37.75
N HIS A 919 -2.84 -7.91 37.48
CA HIS A 919 -1.60 -8.29 36.82
C HIS A 919 -1.48 -7.63 35.43
N SER A 920 -2.57 -7.58 34.66
CA SER A 920 -2.59 -6.92 33.34
C SER A 920 -2.32 -5.42 33.41
N ASP A 921 -2.88 -4.74 34.40
CA ASP A 921 -2.64 -3.30 34.62
C ASP A 921 -1.17 -3.02 34.98
N LEU A 922 -0.60 -3.81 35.89
CA LEU A 922 0.80 -3.69 36.31
C LEU A 922 1.77 -3.92 35.14
N ILE A 923 1.50 -4.92 34.28
CA ILE A 923 2.28 -5.13 33.07
C ILE A 923 2.17 -3.93 32.14
N GLY A 924 0.96 -3.46 31.81
CA GLY A 924 0.78 -2.36 30.86
C GLY A 924 1.43 -1.05 31.32
N ARG A 925 1.29 -0.67 32.59
CA ARG A 925 1.94 0.53 33.15
C ARG A 925 3.46 0.34 33.27
N GLY A 926 3.92 -0.85 33.62
CA GLY A 926 5.33 -1.18 33.71
C GLY A 926 6.03 -1.16 32.35
N GLU A 927 5.41 -1.70 31.30
CA GLU A 927 5.90 -1.63 29.91
C GLU A 927 6.00 -0.18 29.45
N TRP A 928 5.02 0.66 29.78
CA TRP A 928 5.10 2.08 29.42
C TRP A 928 6.27 2.78 30.13
N LEU A 929 6.48 2.51 31.42
CA LEU A 929 7.64 3.05 32.14
C LEU A 929 8.95 2.62 31.48
N LEU A 930 9.08 1.32 31.18
CA LEU A 930 10.26 0.77 30.55
C LEU A 930 10.52 1.36 29.17
N ALA A 931 9.47 1.53 28.36
CA ALA A 931 9.57 2.14 27.04
C ALA A 931 10.07 3.59 27.12
N GLU A 932 9.48 4.42 27.99
CA GLU A 932 9.89 5.84 28.18
C GLU A 932 11.32 5.95 28.74
N SER A 933 11.68 5.09 29.70
CA SER A 933 13.03 5.02 30.26
C SER A 933 14.07 4.66 29.19
N VAL A 934 13.84 3.58 28.42
CA VAL A 934 14.76 3.13 27.37
C VAL A 934 14.87 4.19 26.25
N ALA A 935 13.77 4.80 25.84
CA ALA A 935 13.76 5.89 24.87
C ALA A 935 14.56 7.12 25.35
N SER A 936 14.65 7.32 26.67
CA SER A 936 15.45 8.37 27.30
C SER A 936 16.92 7.99 27.50
N GLY A 937 17.34 6.81 27.04
CA GLY A 937 18.71 6.31 27.15
C GLY A 937 19.00 5.54 28.44
N VAL A 938 17.99 5.12 29.20
CA VAL A 938 18.16 4.28 30.39
C VAL A 938 18.29 2.81 30.00
N THR A 939 19.39 2.17 30.41
CA THR A 939 19.64 0.75 30.10
C THR A 939 19.78 -0.13 31.35
N ALA A 940 19.73 0.46 32.54
CA ALA A 940 19.67 -0.29 33.79
C ALA A 940 18.77 0.43 34.80
N MET A 941 18.04 -0.34 35.61
CA MET A 941 17.21 0.22 36.67
C MET A 941 17.09 -0.67 37.89
N ARG A 942 16.93 -0.04 39.05
CA ARG A 942 16.52 -0.69 40.30
C ARG A 942 15.04 -0.39 40.56
N ALA A 943 14.23 -1.38 40.26
CA ALA A 943 12.77 -1.33 40.25
C ALA A 943 12.19 -1.89 41.56
N PHE A 944 11.56 -1.02 42.35
CA PHE A 944 10.81 -1.40 43.54
C PHE A 944 9.44 -1.96 43.16
N VAL A 945 9.10 -3.10 43.77
CA VAL A 945 7.79 -3.75 43.68
C VAL A 945 7.31 -4.12 45.08
N GLU A 946 6.16 -3.57 45.46
CA GLU A 946 5.59 -3.70 46.80
C GLU A 946 5.11 -5.14 47.07
N VAL A 947 5.38 -5.64 48.26
CA VAL A 947 4.93 -6.94 48.77
C VAL A 947 4.35 -6.75 50.17
N ASP A 948 3.05 -6.98 50.30
CA ASP A 948 2.33 -6.82 51.57
C ASP A 948 1.00 -7.62 51.58
N HIS A 949 0.22 -7.49 52.65
CA HIS A 949 -1.09 -8.13 52.78
C HIS A 949 -2.17 -7.67 51.80
N THR A 950 -2.03 -6.50 51.17
CA THR A 950 -2.97 -5.92 50.21
C THR A 950 -2.72 -6.42 48.79
N VAL A 951 -1.50 -6.25 48.28
CA VAL A 951 -1.12 -6.65 46.91
C VAL A 951 -0.58 -8.08 46.85
N GLN A 952 -0.30 -8.69 48.00
CA GLN A 952 0.29 -10.02 48.11
C GLN A 952 1.59 -10.09 47.30
N LEU A 953 1.61 -10.85 46.21
CA LEU A 953 2.77 -11.04 45.34
C LEU A 953 2.56 -10.46 43.92
N ILE A 954 1.41 -9.84 43.63
CA ILE A 954 1.03 -9.53 42.24
C ILE A 954 1.97 -8.49 41.59
N CYS A 955 2.44 -7.50 42.36
CA CYS A 955 3.42 -6.51 41.89
C CYS A 955 4.76 -7.16 41.56
N LEU A 956 5.20 -8.11 42.39
CA LEU A 956 6.42 -8.88 42.18
C LEU A 956 6.31 -9.79 40.97
N GLU A 957 5.20 -10.51 40.83
CA GLU A 957 4.93 -11.38 39.68
C GLU A 957 4.98 -10.59 38.37
N ALA A 958 4.33 -9.42 38.33
CA ALA A 958 4.40 -8.52 37.18
C ALA A 958 5.83 -8.02 36.93
N GLY A 959 6.56 -7.59 37.97
CA GLY A 959 7.95 -7.17 37.86
C GLY A 959 8.87 -8.24 37.28
N VAL A 960 8.68 -9.51 37.67
CA VAL A 960 9.45 -10.65 37.16
C VAL A 960 9.15 -10.89 35.67
N VAL A 961 7.88 -10.79 35.26
CA VAL A 961 7.50 -10.89 33.84
C VAL A 961 8.18 -9.78 33.04
N LEU A 962 8.10 -8.53 33.51
CA LEU A 962 8.71 -7.37 32.86
C LEU A 962 10.25 -7.50 32.76
N LYS A 963 10.92 -7.93 33.83
CA LYS A 963 12.37 -8.24 33.82
C LYS A 963 12.73 -9.26 32.73
N ASN A 964 11.94 -10.31 32.57
CA ASN A 964 12.20 -11.33 31.56
C ASN A 964 11.93 -10.83 30.13
N GLN A 965 10.87 -10.05 29.93
CA GLN A 965 10.51 -9.47 28.63
C GLN A 965 11.53 -8.43 28.15
N TRP A 966 12.02 -7.60 29.07
CA TRP A 966 12.86 -6.44 28.75
C TRP A 966 14.36 -6.66 28.92
N LYS A 967 14.79 -7.88 29.28
CA LYS A 967 16.21 -8.23 29.56
C LYS A 967 17.22 -7.87 28.47
N ASN A 968 16.77 -7.73 27.21
CA ASN A 968 17.64 -7.39 26.08
C ASN A 968 17.80 -5.87 25.89
N SER A 969 16.96 -5.07 26.55
CA SER A 969 16.87 -3.61 26.39
C SER A 969 17.19 -2.85 27.67
N CYS A 970 16.87 -3.43 28.85
CA CYS A 970 17.14 -2.85 30.15
C CYS A 970 17.47 -3.93 31.18
N ASP A 971 18.56 -3.76 31.93
CA ASP A 971 18.88 -4.60 33.09
C ASP A 971 18.06 -4.15 34.31
N ILE A 972 17.15 -5.00 34.76
CA ILE A 972 16.21 -4.69 35.83
C ILE A 972 16.61 -5.43 37.11
N GLN A 973 17.07 -4.68 38.10
CA GLN A 973 17.18 -5.15 39.48
C GLN A 973 15.83 -5.03 40.17
N ILE A 974 15.23 -6.15 40.57
CA ILE A 974 13.96 -6.16 41.30
C ILE A 974 14.25 -6.02 42.79
N VAL A 975 13.65 -5.00 43.40
CA VAL A 975 13.60 -4.81 44.85
C VAL A 975 12.29 -5.36 45.39
N CYS A 976 12.36 -6.45 46.15
CA CYS A 976 11.23 -6.93 46.94
C CYS A 976 11.01 -5.95 48.09
N PHE A 977 9.97 -5.13 48.01
CA PHE A 977 9.87 -3.91 48.79
C PHE A 977 8.74 -3.94 49.82
N ALA A 978 9.11 -3.72 51.07
CA ALA A 978 8.19 -3.49 52.18
C ALA A 978 7.91 -1.99 52.34
N GLN A 979 6.80 -1.51 51.78
CA GLN A 979 6.35 -0.13 51.97
C GLN A 979 5.69 0.08 53.35
N ASP A 980 4.90 -0.90 53.77
CA ASP A 980 4.15 -0.91 55.03
C ASP A 980 4.98 -1.56 56.16
N PRO A 981 4.65 -1.27 57.44
CA PRO A 981 5.35 -1.86 58.59
C PRO A 981 5.38 -3.39 58.56
N ILE A 982 6.49 -3.98 59.00
CA ILE A 982 6.69 -5.44 59.06
C ILE A 982 6.86 -5.95 60.49
N PHE A 983 7.16 -5.08 61.46
CA PHE A 983 7.25 -5.43 62.88
C PHE A 983 6.12 -4.83 63.73
N SER A 984 5.64 -3.65 63.37
CA SER A 984 4.55 -2.98 64.09
C SER A 984 3.20 -3.07 63.36
N THR A 985 2.14 -2.59 64.00
CA THR A 985 0.74 -2.60 63.52
C THR A 985 0.10 -3.99 63.38
N LYS A 986 -1.21 -4.02 63.12
CA LYS A 986 -2.01 -5.25 63.01
C LYS A 986 -1.66 -6.16 61.81
N HIS A 987 -0.94 -5.64 60.81
CA HIS A 987 -0.59 -6.38 59.60
C HIS A 987 0.91 -6.70 59.48
N GLY A 988 1.74 -6.32 60.46
CA GLY A 988 3.19 -6.48 60.40
C GLY A 988 3.63 -7.94 60.17
N GLU A 989 3.13 -8.87 61.00
CA GLU A 989 3.43 -10.31 60.85
C GLU A 989 2.99 -10.86 59.49
N GLN A 990 1.86 -10.40 58.98
CA GLN A 990 1.34 -10.83 57.68
C GLN A 990 2.20 -10.30 56.53
N ASN A 991 2.61 -9.03 56.57
CA ASN A 991 3.51 -8.42 55.59
C ASN A 991 4.87 -9.14 55.59
N MET A 992 5.41 -9.43 56.78
CA MET A 992 6.65 -10.21 56.93
C MET A 992 6.53 -11.59 56.28
N ALA A 993 5.42 -12.31 56.50
CA ALA A 993 5.19 -13.61 55.90
C ALA A 993 5.17 -13.56 54.36
N PHE A 994 4.59 -12.51 53.75
CA PHE A 994 4.62 -12.31 52.30
C PHE A 994 6.03 -12.02 51.77
N LEU A 995 6.82 -11.18 52.45
CA LEU A 995 8.21 -10.93 52.09
C LEU A 995 9.05 -12.20 52.15
N GLU A 996 8.91 -12.99 53.21
CA GLU A 996 9.62 -14.26 53.34
C GLU A 996 9.22 -15.26 52.26
N THR A 997 7.93 -15.31 51.92
CA THR A 997 7.43 -16.14 50.81
C THR A 997 8.01 -15.67 49.47
N ALA A 998 8.05 -14.37 49.22
CA ALA A 998 8.62 -13.78 48.01
C ALA A 998 10.09 -14.14 47.85
N LEU A 999 10.90 -13.92 48.91
CA LEU A 999 12.34 -14.19 48.90
C LEU A 999 12.69 -15.67 48.73
N GLN A 1000 11.83 -16.57 49.23
CA GLN A 1000 12.00 -18.02 49.03
C GLN A 1000 11.59 -18.47 47.63
N LYS A 1001 10.52 -17.91 47.08
CA LYS A 1001 9.91 -18.37 45.82
C LYS A 1001 10.59 -17.80 44.56
N TYR A 1002 11.07 -16.56 44.61
CA TYR A 1002 11.55 -15.85 43.42
C TYR A 1002 13.06 -15.58 43.48
N LEU A 1003 13.83 -16.37 42.72
CA LEU A 1003 15.27 -16.15 42.57
C LEU A 1003 15.62 -14.84 41.84
N GLN A 1004 14.66 -14.28 41.10
CA GLN A 1004 14.81 -13.05 40.31
C GLN A 1004 14.90 -11.77 41.15
N ILE A 1005 14.60 -11.84 42.46
CA ILE A 1005 14.77 -10.72 43.40
C ILE A 1005 16.26 -10.49 43.60
N ASP A 1006 16.73 -9.27 43.35
CA ASP A 1006 18.15 -8.90 43.49
C ASP A 1006 18.42 -8.14 44.79
N VAL A 1007 17.40 -7.47 45.31
CA VAL A 1007 17.50 -6.49 46.40
C VAL A 1007 16.36 -6.68 47.40
N ILE A 1008 16.67 -6.57 48.70
CA ILE A 1008 15.70 -6.47 49.78
C ILE A 1008 15.49 -4.99 50.10
N GLY A 1009 14.26 -4.50 50.06
CA GLY A 1009 13.97 -3.11 50.39
C GLY A 1009 12.93 -2.94 51.49
N THR A 1010 13.14 -1.98 52.38
CA THR A 1010 12.22 -1.68 53.48
C THR A 1010 12.14 -0.19 53.81
N THR A 1011 11.13 0.19 54.59
CA THR A 1011 10.84 1.56 55.06
C THR A 1011 10.92 1.69 56.59
N PRO A 1012 12.09 1.65 57.25
CA PRO A 1012 12.16 1.66 58.73
C PRO A 1012 11.37 2.80 59.42
N TYR A 1013 11.23 3.96 58.78
CA TYR A 1013 10.53 5.11 59.36
C TYR A 1013 8.99 4.96 59.46
N VAL A 1014 8.37 3.96 58.81
CA VAL A 1014 6.92 3.73 58.93
C VAL A 1014 6.56 2.93 60.18
N GLU A 1015 7.54 2.33 60.84
CA GLU A 1015 7.33 1.57 62.06
C GLU A 1015 6.85 2.47 63.21
N SER A 1016 5.97 1.95 64.06
CA SER A 1016 5.31 2.76 65.09
C SER A 1016 6.23 3.18 66.25
N SER A 1017 7.45 2.63 66.35
CA SER A 1017 8.42 2.95 67.40
C SER A 1017 9.86 2.88 66.87
N PRO A 1018 10.81 3.65 67.48
CA PRO A 1018 12.22 3.59 67.11
C PRO A 1018 12.83 2.18 67.23
N ASP A 1019 12.42 1.40 68.22
CA ASP A 1019 12.92 0.03 68.41
C ASP A 1019 12.45 -0.90 67.29
N ALA A 1020 11.19 -0.78 66.86
CA ALA A 1020 10.67 -1.52 65.70
C ALA A 1020 11.37 -1.09 64.39
N ALA A 1021 11.70 0.20 64.23
CA ALA A 1021 12.48 0.68 63.09
C ALA A 1021 13.91 0.08 63.07
N LYS A 1022 14.54 -0.05 64.24
CA LYS A 1022 15.86 -0.70 64.38
C LYS A 1022 15.80 -2.19 64.08
N GLN A 1023 14.77 -2.89 64.55
CA GLN A 1023 14.50 -4.29 64.20
C GLN A 1023 14.28 -4.49 62.69
N ASN A 1024 13.61 -3.55 62.03
CA ASN A 1024 13.42 -3.54 60.58
C ASN A 1024 14.76 -3.52 59.82
N ILE A 1025 15.66 -2.62 60.22
CA ILE A 1025 17.02 -2.50 59.65
C ILE A 1025 17.82 -3.78 59.87
N GLU A 1026 17.81 -4.30 61.10
CA GLU A 1026 18.54 -5.53 61.47
C GLU A 1026 18.06 -6.73 60.66
N TRP A 1027 16.74 -6.92 60.54
CA TRP A 1027 16.17 -7.99 59.73
C TRP A 1027 16.58 -7.91 58.26
N ALA A 1028 16.49 -6.74 57.63
CA ALA A 1028 16.83 -6.58 56.22
C ALA A 1028 18.31 -6.88 55.95
N ILE A 1029 19.21 -6.42 56.84
CA ILE A 1029 20.65 -6.70 56.75
C ILE A 1029 20.93 -8.20 56.96
N ASP A 1030 20.39 -8.80 58.02
CA ASP A 1030 20.62 -10.20 58.34
C ASP A 1030 20.10 -11.11 57.21
N ARG A 1031 18.93 -10.80 56.63
CA ARG A 1031 18.34 -11.57 55.54
C ARG A 1031 19.12 -11.42 54.24
N ALA A 1032 19.61 -10.22 53.94
CA ALA A 1032 20.40 -9.98 52.75
C ALA A 1032 21.77 -10.66 52.80
N LEU A 1033 22.41 -10.75 53.97
CA LEU A 1033 23.61 -11.57 54.16
C LEU A 1033 23.32 -13.05 53.94
N GLN A 1034 22.23 -13.57 54.54
CA GLN A 1034 21.84 -14.97 54.41
C GLN A 1034 21.55 -15.37 52.95
N LEU A 1035 20.92 -14.48 52.18
CA LEU A 1035 20.48 -14.75 50.80
C LEU A 1035 21.41 -14.18 49.73
N ASN A 1036 22.52 -13.56 50.12
CA ASN A 1036 23.47 -12.85 49.26
C ASN A 1036 22.78 -11.85 48.31
N LYS A 1037 21.98 -10.93 48.88
CA LYS A 1037 21.22 -9.90 48.15
C LYS A 1037 21.72 -8.49 48.49
N HIS A 1038 21.42 -7.52 47.63
CA HIS A 1038 21.60 -6.11 47.97
C HIS A 1038 20.55 -5.66 48.99
N VAL A 1039 20.77 -4.54 49.66
CA VAL A 1039 19.77 -3.89 50.52
C VAL A 1039 19.53 -2.47 50.05
N ASP A 1040 18.27 -2.03 50.04
CA ASP A 1040 17.89 -0.67 49.70
C ASP A 1040 16.84 -0.11 50.67
N PHE A 1041 17.26 0.83 51.51
CA PHE A 1041 16.41 1.42 52.53
C PHE A 1041 15.80 2.72 52.05
N HIS A 1042 14.48 2.83 52.14
CA HIS A 1042 13.84 4.14 52.24
C HIS A 1042 14.02 4.61 53.68
N LEU A 1043 14.98 5.51 53.91
CA LEU A 1043 15.42 5.86 55.26
C LEU A 1043 15.15 7.33 55.58
N ASP A 1044 14.91 7.62 56.86
CA ASP A 1044 15.07 8.96 57.41
C ASP A 1044 14.21 10.05 56.71
N TYR A 1045 12.97 9.70 56.35
CA TYR A 1045 12.06 10.56 55.59
C TYR A 1045 11.31 11.59 56.46
N ASN A 1046 12.03 12.56 57.02
CA ASN A 1046 11.46 13.66 57.82
C ASN A 1046 12.47 14.82 57.98
N LEU A 1047 11.99 15.99 58.42
CA LEU A 1047 12.84 17.15 58.76
C LEU A 1047 12.73 17.53 60.25
N ASP A 1048 12.76 16.54 61.15
CA ASP A 1048 12.69 16.77 62.59
C ASP A 1048 14.05 16.54 63.26
N SER A 1049 14.71 17.62 63.68
CA SER A 1049 16.01 17.56 64.34
C SER A 1049 16.00 16.76 65.65
N ASN A 1050 14.84 16.58 66.28
CA ASN A 1050 14.69 15.84 67.54
C ASN A 1050 14.61 14.33 67.34
N LYS A 1051 14.36 13.86 66.11
CA LYS A 1051 14.41 12.44 65.78
C LYS A 1051 15.84 12.03 65.46
N GLU A 1052 16.24 10.88 66.02
CA GLU A 1052 17.50 10.22 65.71
C GLU A 1052 17.56 9.89 64.20
N ALA A 1053 18.71 10.14 63.57
CA ALA A 1053 18.95 9.72 62.19
C ALA A 1053 19.32 8.23 62.18
N LEU A 1054 18.50 7.39 61.57
CA LEU A 1054 18.67 5.94 61.57
C LEU A 1054 19.88 5.48 60.75
N VAL A 1055 20.47 6.34 59.92
CA VAL A 1055 21.74 6.07 59.22
C VAL A 1055 22.83 5.55 60.17
N TRP A 1056 22.90 6.07 61.41
CA TRP A 1056 23.88 5.62 62.39
C TRP A 1056 23.67 4.18 62.82
N HIS A 1057 22.40 3.77 62.98
CA HIS A 1057 22.05 2.38 63.31
C HIS A 1057 22.35 1.43 62.15
N VAL A 1058 22.12 1.87 60.90
CA VAL A 1058 22.51 1.10 59.71
C VAL A 1058 24.02 0.85 59.72
N LEU A 1059 24.85 1.89 59.85
CA LEU A 1059 26.32 1.73 59.85
C LEU A 1059 26.80 0.85 61.00
N GLN A 1060 26.24 1.04 62.20
CA GLN A 1060 26.55 0.21 63.36
C GLN A 1060 26.20 -1.26 63.11
N THR A 1061 25.03 -1.54 62.53
CA THR A 1061 24.59 -2.91 62.25
C THR A 1061 25.48 -3.57 61.21
N LEU A 1062 25.84 -2.86 60.13
CA LEU A 1062 26.76 -3.36 59.10
C LEU A 1062 28.14 -3.71 59.69
N LYS A 1063 28.65 -2.90 60.62
CA LYS A 1063 29.90 -3.19 61.34
C LYS A 1063 29.75 -4.43 62.23
N GLN A 1064 28.69 -4.50 63.03
CA GLN A 1064 28.43 -5.61 63.94
C GLN A 1064 28.23 -6.94 63.21
N ARG A 1065 27.65 -6.92 62.01
CA ARG A 1065 27.43 -8.09 61.15
C ARG A 1065 28.57 -8.36 60.18
N SER A 1066 29.64 -7.56 60.22
CA SER A 1066 30.82 -7.70 59.35
C SER A 1066 30.48 -7.71 57.86
N TRP A 1067 29.67 -6.76 57.39
CA TRP A 1067 29.26 -6.61 55.98
C TRP A 1067 30.41 -6.21 55.02
N THR A 1068 31.60 -5.89 55.51
CA THR A 1068 32.71 -5.33 54.72
C THR A 1068 33.02 -6.15 53.46
N THR A 1069 33.69 -5.55 52.47
CA THR A 1069 33.97 -6.11 51.13
C THR A 1069 34.55 -7.54 51.08
N HIS A 1070 35.03 -8.07 52.21
CA HIS A 1070 35.50 -9.44 52.34
C HIS A 1070 34.40 -10.50 52.59
N SER A 1071 33.17 -10.11 52.99
CA SER A 1071 32.07 -11.04 53.27
C SER A 1071 31.01 -11.11 52.17
N THR A 1072 30.87 -10.06 51.35
CA THR A 1072 30.01 -10.06 50.16
C THR A 1072 30.38 -8.91 49.21
N GLU A 1073 30.07 -9.07 47.92
CA GLU A 1073 30.13 -7.98 46.92
C GLU A 1073 28.84 -7.12 46.90
N LYS A 1074 27.84 -7.47 47.72
CA LYS A 1074 26.56 -6.78 47.77
C LYS A 1074 26.67 -5.44 48.51
N ARG A 1075 26.01 -4.44 47.93
CA ARG A 1075 25.95 -3.05 48.42
C ARG A 1075 24.68 -2.75 49.20
N VAL A 1076 24.75 -1.72 50.04
CA VAL A 1076 23.62 -1.17 50.79
C VAL A 1076 23.35 0.24 50.29
N MET A 1077 22.12 0.50 49.87
CA MET A 1077 21.70 1.78 49.32
C MET A 1077 20.71 2.47 50.25
N LEU A 1078 20.90 3.78 50.42
CA LEU A 1078 20.10 4.61 51.31
C LEU A 1078 19.38 5.69 50.50
N GLY A 1079 18.08 5.48 50.30
CA GLY A 1079 17.20 6.39 49.56
C GLY A 1079 16.56 7.45 50.43
N HIS A 1080 16.34 8.61 49.79
CA HIS A 1080 15.77 9.83 50.35
C HIS A 1080 16.60 10.52 51.43
N CYS A 1081 16.78 9.87 52.60
CA CYS A 1081 17.57 10.37 53.72
C CYS A 1081 17.38 11.86 54.02
N THR A 1082 16.15 12.36 53.94
CA THR A 1082 15.87 13.81 53.96
C THR A 1082 16.26 14.44 55.29
N ARG A 1083 16.20 13.69 56.40
CA ARG A 1083 16.68 14.12 57.72
C ARG A 1083 18.17 14.46 57.74
N LEU A 1084 18.98 13.86 56.86
CA LEU A 1084 20.42 14.13 56.82
C LEU A 1084 20.73 15.54 56.33
N THR A 1085 19.79 16.21 55.67
CA THR A 1085 19.92 17.62 55.29
C THR A 1085 20.04 18.57 56.48
N LEU A 1086 19.68 18.11 57.68
CA LEU A 1086 19.82 18.86 58.93
C LEU A 1086 21.10 18.52 59.70
N LEU A 1087 21.97 17.63 59.19
CA LEU A 1087 23.25 17.34 59.83
C LEU A 1087 24.18 18.56 59.75
N THR A 1088 24.91 18.78 60.84
CA THR A 1088 26.01 19.75 60.91
C THR A 1088 27.22 19.26 60.09
N GLU A 1089 28.14 20.17 59.77
CA GLU A 1089 29.36 19.81 59.03
C GLU A 1089 30.19 18.73 59.75
N ASN A 1090 30.23 18.76 61.09
CA ASN A 1090 30.91 17.77 61.91
C ASN A 1090 30.24 16.39 61.83
N GLU A 1091 28.91 16.35 61.79
CA GLU A 1091 28.17 15.09 61.63
C GLU A 1091 28.34 14.50 60.23
N TRP A 1092 28.36 15.33 59.18
CA TRP A 1092 28.69 14.87 57.82
C TRP A 1092 30.12 14.34 57.73
N ALA A 1093 31.09 15.03 58.34
CA ALA A 1093 32.47 14.56 58.40
C ALA A 1093 32.57 13.22 59.14
N ARG A 1094 31.90 13.09 60.29
CA ARG A 1094 31.83 11.83 61.03
C ARG A 1094 31.20 10.71 60.21
N LEU A 1095 30.11 10.99 59.49
CA LEU A 1095 29.44 10.00 58.63
C LEU A 1095 30.39 9.47 57.55
N ALA A 1096 31.13 10.36 56.89
CA ALA A 1096 32.13 9.99 55.89
C ALA A 1096 33.27 9.17 56.50
N THR A 1097 33.82 9.61 57.64
CA THR A 1097 34.87 8.87 58.37
C THR A 1097 34.41 7.46 58.74
N GLU A 1098 33.21 7.30 59.30
CA GLU A 1098 32.68 5.98 59.67
C GLU A 1098 32.54 5.05 58.46
N ILE A 1099 32.11 5.57 57.30
CA ILE A 1099 31.98 4.78 56.07
C ILE A 1099 33.35 4.39 55.51
N HIS A 1100 34.29 5.35 55.41
CA HIS A 1100 35.60 5.13 54.79
C HIS A 1100 36.52 4.27 55.65
N GLU A 1101 36.65 4.57 56.95
CA GLU A 1101 37.56 3.83 57.84
C GLU A 1101 37.14 2.38 58.05
N ASN A 1102 35.85 2.07 57.88
CA ASN A 1102 35.30 0.73 58.02
C ASN A 1102 34.97 0.07 56.66
N GLU A 1103 35.34 0.70 55.54
CA GLU A 1103 35.12 0.21 54.17
C GLU A 1103 33.67 -0.27 53.90
N LEU A 1104 32.69 0.49 54.41
CA LEU A 1104 31.28 0.11 54.31
C LEU A 1104 30.76 0.40 52.88
N PRO A 1105 30.15 -0.58 52.17
CA PRO A 1105 29.70 -0.42 50.79
C PRO A 1105 28.34 0.29 50.71
N VAL A 1106 28.27 1.49 51.29
CA VAL A 1106 27.06 2.31 51.39
C VAL A 1106 27.02 3.35 50.27
N SER A 1107 25.91 3.38 49.55
CA SER A 1107 25.61 4.37 48.50
C SER A 1107 24.36 5.17 48.88
N PHE A 1108 24.29 6.44 48.53
CA PHE A 1108 23.13 7.30 48.77
C PHE A 1108 22.41 7.63 47.46
N VAL A 1109 21.08 7.69 47.48
CA VAL A 1109 20.29 8.21 46.36
C VAL A 1109 19.42 9.37 46.80
N GLY A 1110 19.77 10.55 46.28
CA GLY A 1110 18.96 11.76 46.41
C GLY A 1110 17.89 11.80 45.33
N LEU A 1111 16.69 12.24 45.68
CA LEU A 1111 15.53 12.16 44.80
C LEU A 1111 14.83 13.52 44.73
N PRO A 1112 15.48 14.53 44.13
CA PRO A 1112 15.12 15.93 44.35
C PRO A 1112 13.68 16.28 43.98
N THR A 1113 13.15 15.69 42.91
CA THR A 1113 11.78 15.97 42.45
C THR A 1113 10.75 15.50 43.47
N SER A 1114 10.81 14.25 43.90
CA SER A 1114 9.89 13.70 44.89
C SER A 1114 10.13 14.27 46.29
N ASP A 1115 11.40 14.38 46.70
CA ASP A 1115 11.77 14.86 48.03
C ASP A 1115 11.36 16.32 48.24
N MET A 1116 11.59 17.19 47.26
CA MET A 1116 11.19 18.59 47.39
C MET A 1116 9.67 18.77 47.36
N TYR A 1117 8.95 17.93 46.61
CA TYR A 1117 7.49 17.96 46.60
C TYR A 1117 6.90 17.51 47.94
N MET A 1118 7.42 16.42 48.50
CA MET A 1118 6.84 15.72 49.65
C MET A 1118 7.39 16.15 51.02
N ALA A 1119 8.68 16.48 51.10
CA ALA A 1119 9.37 16.73 52.37
C ALA A 1119 9.70 18.21 52.60
N SER A 1120 9.58 19.09 51.60
CA SER A 1120 9.86 20.51 51.80
C SER A 1120 8.75 21.17 52.64
N PRO A 1121 9.06 21.90 53.73
CA PRO A 1121 8.03 22.48 54.60
C PRO A 1121 7.14 23.48 53.82
N PRO A 1122 5.81 23.51 53.98
CA PRO A 1122 4.99 24.57 53.35
C PRO A 1122 5.38 25.96 53.90
N ARG A 1123 5.21 27.03 53.11
CA ARG A 1123 5.38 28.40 53.62
C ARG A 1123 4.22 28.71 54.56
N THR A 1124 4.49 28.99 55.83
CA THR A 1124 3.45 29.44 56.76
C THR A 1124 3.52 30.95 56.93
N SER A 1125 2.36 31.61 57.05
CA SER A 1125 2.27 33.03 57.34
C SER A 1125 2.78 33.29 58.77
N GLY A 1126 4.07 33.60 58.90
CA GLY A 1126 4.73 33.82 60.19
C GLY A 1126 6.18 33.31 60.27
N ASP A 1127 6.69 32.61 59.25
CA ASP A 1127 8.07 32.11 59.26
C ASP A 1127 9.11 33.24 59.40
N CYS A 1128 9.80 33.29 60.55
CA CYS A 1128 10.85 34.27 60.83
C CYS A 1128 12.19 33.98 60.15
N LYS A 1129 12.34 32.81 59.50
CA LYS A 1129 13.58 32.45 58.80
C LYS A 1129 13.57 33.01 57.36
N PRO A 1130 14.66 33.66 56.91
CA PRO A 1130 14.83 34.05 55.51
C PRO A 1130 14.61 32.86 54.58
N SER A 1131 14.06 33.10 53.38
CA SER A 1131 13.80 32.03 52.40
C SER A 1131 15.04 31.19 52.01
N GLN A 1132 16.23 31.71 52.27
CA GLN A 1132 17.52 31.06 51.98
C GLN A 1132 17.92 30.02 53.04
N ASP A 1133 17.38 30.11 54.27
CA ASP A 1133 17.74 29.24 55.40
C ASP A 1133 16.77 28.05 55.56
N ARG A 1134 15.84 27.86 54.61
CA ARG A 1134 14.90 26.74 54.64
C ARG A 1134 15.54 25.48 54.04
N PRO A 1135 15.55 24.34 54.75
CA PRO A 1135 16.01 23.09 54.16
C PRO A 1135 15.13 22.73 52.96
N ARG A 1136 15.77 22.37 51.84
CA ARG A 1136 15.06 21.99 50.62
C ARG A 1136 14.30 20.67 50.78
N GLY A 1137 14.74 19.83 51.71
CA GLY A 1137 14.14 18.53 51.98
C GLY A 1137 14.70 17.38 51.15
N THR A 1138 15.84 17.55 50.47
CA THR A 1138 16.52 16.51 49.68
C THR A 1138 18.03 16.56 49.87
N LEU A 1139 18.72 15.43 49.68
CA LEU A 1139 20.16 15.29 49.87
C LEU A 1139 20.97 16.28 49.02
N GLN A 1140 22.04 16.81 49.61
CA GLN A 1140 22.99 17.69 48.94
C GLN A 1140 24.05 16.86 48.19
N VAL A 1141 23.60 16.05 47.22
CA VAL A 1141 24.42 15.02 46.53
C VAL A 1141 25.76 15.57 46.03
N LEU A 1142 25.77 16.78 45.44
CA LEU A 1142 27.01 17.39 44.95
C LEU A 1142 28.02 17.71 46.06
N GLU A 1143 27.55 18.15 47.23
CA GLU A 1143 28.43 18.44 48.38
C GLU A 1143 28.91 17.13 49.03
N MET A 1144 28.03 16.13 49.15
CA MET A 1144 28.38 14.80 49.63
C MET A 1144 29.53 14.19 48.83
N ILE A 1145 29.48 14.29 47.50
CA ILE A 1145 30.56 13.80 46.62
C ILE A 1145 31.81 14.68 46.76
N ARG A 1146 31.68 16.00 46.57
CA ARG A 1146 32.85 16.88 46.43
C ARG A 1146 33.60 17.15 47.74
N LYS A 1147 32.87 17.30 48.84
CA LYS A 1147 33.44 17.71 50.14
C LYS A 1147 33.74 16.50 51.02
N TYR A 1148 32.89 15.48 50.96
CA TYR A 1148 32.95 14.32 51.85
C TYR A 1148 33.34 13.02 51.15
N ASN A 1149 33.51 13.01 49.83
CA ASN A 1149 33.85 11.82 49.04
C ASN A 1149 32.91 10.61 49.34
N LEU A 1150 31.64 10.90 49.53
CA LEU A 1150 30.59 9.90 49.70
C LEU A 1150 30.08 9.44 48.33
N ASP A 1151 29.79 8.15 48.21
CA ASP A 1151 29.15 7.57 47.03
C ASP A 1151 27.66 7.94 47.00
N ALA A 1152 27.28 8.84 46.10
CA ALA A 1152 25.93 9.37 46.02
C ALA A 1152 25.51 9.62 44.57
N VAL A 1153 24.25 9.34 44.27
CA VAL A 1153 23.65 9.51 42.94
C VAL A 1153 22.32 10.26 43.03
N ILE A 1154 21.87 10.78 41.89
CA ILE A 1154 20.54 11.39 41.75
C ILE A 1154 19.65 10.40 41.00
N GLY A 1155 18.47 10.13 41.54
CA GLY A 1155 17.46 9.27 40.90
C GLY A 1155 16.14 9.97 40.63
N LEU A 1156 15.20 9.20 40.09
CA LEU A 1156 13.81 9.59 39.84
C LEU A 1156 12.90 8.49 40.42
N VAL A 1157 12.26 8.73 41.56
CA VAL A 1157 11.44 7.71 42.26
C VAL A 1157 10.14 7.41 41.54
N SER A 1158 9.52 8.45 41.01
CA SER A 1158 8.11 8.43 40.72
C SER A 1158 7.81 9.00 39.34
N ALA A 1159 7.45 8.13 38.39
CA ALA A 1159 6.63 8.51 37.23
C ALA A 1159 5.17 8.81 37.65
N TRP A 1160 4.99 9.45 38.81
CA TRP A 1160 3.70 9.88 39.34
C TRP A 1160 3.28 11.24 38.76
N GLU A 1161 4.16 11.95 38.04
CA GLU A 1161 3.92 13.36 37.70
C GLU A 1161 4.50 13.88 36.37
N PHE A 1162 4.82 13.05 35.38
CA PHE A 1162 5.40 13.57 34.12
C PHE A 1162 4.60 13.24 32.86
N THR A 1163 3.32 13.64 32.84
CA THR A 1163 2.55 13.76 31.59
C THR A 1163 2.84 15.09 30.89
N ARG A 1164 3.56 15.04 29.75
CA ARG A 1164 3.61 15.98 28.58
C ARG A 1164 3.69 17.51 28.72
N LEU A 1165 3.25 18.16 29.79
CA LEU A 1165 3.09 19.61 29.89
C LEU A 1165 4.33 20.33 30.46
N GLU A 1166 5.16 19.68 31.27
CA GLU A 1166 6.31 20.33 31.91
C GLU A 1166 7.67 20.08 31.27
N VAL A 1167 7.84 19.09 30.38
CA VAL A 1167 9.04 18.99 29.54
C VAL A 1167 9.19 20.25 28.65
N ARG A 1168 8.06 20.85 28.22
CA ARG A 1168 8.06 22.18 27.56
C ARG A 1168 8.39 23.32 28.52
N ARG A 1169 8.05 23.24 29.81
CA ARG A 1169 8.38 24.27 30.81
C ARG A 1169 9.83 24.18 31.30
N MET A 1170 10.40 22.99 31.47
CA MET A 1170 11.83 22.84 31.80
C MET A 1170 12.73 23.27 30.63
N GLN A 1171 12.35 23.00 29.38
CA GLN A 1171 13.01 23.60 28.22
C GLN A 1171 12.90 25.14 28.22
N SER A 1172 11.78 25.70 28.70
CA SER A 1172 11.63 27.16 28.82
C SER A 1172 12.40 27.80 29.98
N TYR A 1173 12.66 27.07 31.08
CA TYR A 1173 13.46 27.56 32.20
C TYR A 1173 14.97 27.48 31.93
N SER A 1174 15.42 26.48 31.16
CA SER A 1174 16.81 26.42 30.66
C SER A 1174 17.13 27.54 29.63
N MET A 1175 16.12 28.16 29.02
CA MET A 1175 16.30 29.27 28.07
C MET A 1175 16.38 30.66 28.71
N ASN A 1176 16.20 30.80 30.03
CA ASN A 1176 16.19 32.11 30.70
C ASN A 1176 17.27 32.33 31.77
N VAL A 1177 18.33 31.52 31.80
CA VAL A 1177 19.56 31.93 32.49
C VAL A 1177 20.31 32.90 31.58
N SER A 1178 20.12 34.20 31.86
CA SER A 1178 20.73 35.28 31.10
C SER A 1178 22.26 35.16 30.99
N ARG A 1179 22.79 35.62 29.86
CA ARG A 1179 24.20 35.69 29.43
C ARG A 1179 25.21 36.31 30.43
N ARG A 1180 24.85 36.64 31.67
CA ARG A 1180 25.68 37.45 32.58
C ARG A 1180 26.56 36.70 33.59
N GLU A 1181 26.41 35.39 33.80
CA GLU A 1181 27.15 34.67 34.88
C GLU A 1181 28.23 33.68 34.44
N ARG A 1182 28.52 33.52 33.13
CA ARG A 1182 29.61 32.64 32.65
C ARG A 1182 31.03 33.15 32.95
N GLY A 1183 31.19 34.37 33.46
CA GLY A 1183 32.51 35.02 33.61
C GLY A 1183 33.27 34.78 34.91
N ARG A 1184 32.73 34.06 35.91
CA ARG A 1184 33.34 34.06 37.27
C ARG A 1184 33.74 32.71 37.90
N LEU A 1185 33.59 31.58 37.21
CA LEU A 1185 33.89 30.26 37.81
C LEU A 1185 34.87 29.38 36.99
N LEU A 1186 35.68 29.99 36.12
CA LEU A 1186 36.81 29.34 35.47
C LEU A 1186 38.07 29.51 36.34
N GLY A 1187 38.19 28.71 37.39
CA GLY A 1187 39.31 28.86 38.33
C GLY A 1187 39.49 27.72 39.34
N SER A 1188 39.36 26.46 38.92
CA SER A 1188 40.05 25.32 39.55
C SER A 1188 39.68 24.04 38.81
N ARG A 1189 40.65 23.48 38.07
CA ARG A 1189 40.51 22.20 37.36
C ARG A 1189 40.99 21.09 38.28
N GLN A 1190 40.07 20.25 38.76
CA GLN A 1190 40.34 18.84 39.07
C GLN A 1190 39.17 17.98 38.56
N PRO A 1191 39.44 16.79 37.98
CA PRO A 1191 38.45 15.99 37.27
C PRO A 1191 37.43 15.37 38.23
N ILE A 1192 36.14 15.55 37.94
CA ILE A 1192 35.04 14.94 38.67
C ILE A 1192 34.81 13.53 38.08
N ARG A 1193 35.05 12.48 38.87
CA ARG A 1193 34.47 11.15 38.61
C ARG A 1193 33.02 11.18 39.11
N VAL A 1194 32.07 11.44 38.21
CA VAL A 1194 30.66 11.14 38.47
C VAL A 1194 30.46 9.70 37.98
N TYR A 1195 30.22 8.78 38.90
CA TYR A 1195 29.64 7.49 38.54
C TYR A 1195 28.15 7.75 38.29
N VAL A 1196 27.70 7.53 37.05
CA VAL A 1196 26.31 7.59 36.60
C VAL A 1196 25.79 6.17 36.47
#